data_AF-A0A5D6XZS6-F1
#
_entry.id   AF-A0A5D6XZS6-F1
#
_cell.length_a   1.000
_cell.length_b   1.000
_cell.length_c   1.000
_cell.angle_alpha   90.00
_cell.angle_beta   90.00
_cell.angle_gamma   90.00
#
_symmetry.space_group_name_H-M   'P 1'
#
loop_
_entity.id
_entity.type
_entity.pdbx_description
1 polymer ?
#
loop_
_entity_poly.entity_id
_entity_poly.type
_entity_poly.pdbx_seq_one_letter_code
_entity_poly.pdbx_strand_id
1 'polypeptide(L)'
;MTQQRKEPVARFLEFLRFRTVSREGPSGSYQQCAEWLRAYMAEIGLSVKMFSPVENKPVVLATWFGEDPSLPGIILNSHYDVVPAMREHWHFDPFDAQVLEDGRIYGRGAQDMKSVCIQYAEAVYRLKASGFVPKRNVHLLFVPDEEIGGAEGMEQFLVHDEFKTIQPIAFAFDEGLANPSNAFTVFYGERSPWWFYVKADGPTGHGSRFIQNTATSKIVDICNKALAFRAEQETALNADPGCKHGDMKKRKLGDVTTVNITALQSGVSTDGGKTHALNVIPTTAIAGFDVRISPNLDIGVFKAMLDEWCSAEGVSWEFAQWTNPHHEHYTTKIDDSNVWWKIFKGSCEKLGVPVEAEILLHEHNESLHQDTFLKGIDVYETILRDMYMWRRPTALRALAQLHAAPRSVSALRSFSSLPSWATVDPQKLSAAHPGEGFNLVHGEWVKSATSEEIVDPMNGDVFLRMPATQSSELAPFVASMALCPKHGLHNPFKNVQRYVHYGEVSNRAGTMLRDPNVAAFFARLIQRVSPKSYAQAEVEVRVTRKFLENFSGDQVRFLARSFGVPGDHLGQASHGYRWPYGPVALITPFNFPFEIPVLQLLGALFMGNKVLLKVDSKVSIVMQEMLRMLHACGMPTTDVDFIHSTGPVMNELLLKTKPRNTLFTGSSVVAEKLAKDLNGRIKLEDAGFDWKILGPDVHNFDYVAWTCDQCSAQSIVFMHKNWVKAGMEKKLAELAARRKLDDLTVGPVLTVTTKRMLDHVDALLKIPGARLAFGGEELENHTIPKVYGAIKPTAVFVPLEEMLKPGNFELATTEIFGPFQVFTEYDDRHVKHVLDALERMNAHLTAAVVSNDAHFQQKILSHTVNGTTYTGIRARTTGAPQNHWFGPAGDPNAGGIGTPEAIKLVWSCHREIIQDIGPVSNDWTIPEAT
;
A
#
# COMPACT_ATOMS: atom_id res chain seq x y z
N MET A 1 -46.31 -12.24 22.04
CA MET A 1 -46.29 -11.95 20.59
C MET A 1 -44.99 -11.22 20.30
N THR A 2 -43.94 -11.95 19.93
CA THR A 2 -42.63 -11.37 19.59
C THR A 2 -42.69 -10.80 18.17
N GLN A 3 -42.86 -9.49 18.08
CA GLN A 3 -42.69 -8.76 16.83
C GLN A 3 -41.25 -8.99 16.35
N GLN A 4 -41.09 -9.52 15.15
CA GLN A 4 -39.78 -9.80 14.55
C GLN A 4 -39.04 -8.45 14.43
N ARG A 5 -37.97 -8.25 15.23
CA ARG A 5 -37.22 -6.98 15.26
C ARG A 5 -36.60 -6.73 13.89
N LYS A 6 -36.73 -5.50 13.38
CA LYS A 6 -36.11 -5.11 12.10
C LYS A 6 -34.58 -5.14 12.22
N GLU A 7 -33.92 -5.60 11.16
CA GLU A 7 -32.46 -5.60 11.01
C GLU A 7 -31.90 -4.16 11.06
N PRO A 8 -30.69 -3.93 11.62
CA PRO A 8 -30.08 -2.60 11.75
C PRO A 8 -30.03 -1.78 10.45
N VAL A 9 -29.71 -2.43 9.33
CA VAL A 9 -29.66 -1.77 8.00
C VAL A 9 -31.05 -1.29 7.58
N ALA A 10 -32.09 -2.09 7.76
CA ALA A 10 -33.46 -1.69 7.42
C ALA A 10 -33.91 -0.48 8.25
N ARG A 11 -33.54 -0.45 9.53
CA ARG A 11 -33.83 0.67 10.43
C ARG A 11 -33.08 1.93 10.02
N PHE A 12 -31.84 1.79 9.57
CA PHE A 12 -31.05 2.91 9.06
C PHE A 12 -31.64 3.50 7.78
N LEU A 13 -32.10 2.66 6.83
CA LEU A 13 -32.80 3.11 5.63
C LEU A 13 -34.07 3.92 5.95
N GLU A 14 -34.85 3.49 6.96
CA GLU A 14 -36.02 4.25 7.42
C GLU A 14 -35.63 5.63 7.96
N PHE A 15 -34.53 5.70 8.71
CA PHE A 15 -34.05 6.95 9.29
C PHE A 15 -33.51 7.95 8.24
N LEU A 16 -32.88 7.44 7.17
CA LEU A 16 -32.38 8.26 6.07
C LEU A 16 -33.49 8.95 5.25
N ARG A 17 -34.71 8.38 5.26
CA ARG A 17 -35.85 8.95 4.51
C ARG A 17 -36.43 10.23 5.10
N PHE A 18 -36.11 10.56 6.35
CA PHE A 18 -36.50 11.83 6.94
C PHE A 18 -35.71 12.99 6.32
N ARG A 19 -36.42 13.89 5.63
CA ARG A 19 -35.83 15.08 4.97
C ARG A 19 -35.57 16.19 5.99
N THR A 20 -34.46 16.07 6.72
CA THR A 20 -34.03 16.98 7.80
C THR A 20 -32.99 17.99 7.31
N VAL A 21 -33.26 18.67 6.19
CA VAL A 21 -32.32 19.62 5.60
C VAL A 21 -32.18 20.89 6.47
N SER A 22 -30.96 21.25 6.86
CA SER A 22 -30.68 22.29 7.88
C SER A 22 -31.21 23.68 7.54
N ARG A 23 -31.13 24.09 6.27
CA ARG A 23 -31.69 25.38 5.82
C ARG A 23 -33.20 25.42 5.70
N GLU A 24 -33.88 24.28 5.69
CA GLU A 24 -35.34 24.23 5.71
C GLU A 24 -35.89 24.46 7.11
N GLY A 25 -35.05 24.22 8.12
CA GLY A 25 -35.36 24.41 9.53
C GLY A 25 -36.70 23.78 9.91
N PRO A 26 -37.59 24.54 10.58
CA PRO A 26 -38.91 24.09 11.03
C PRO A 26 -39.81 23.46 9.97
N SER A 27 -39.64 23.83 8.70
CA SER A 27 -40.48 23.35 7.60
C SER A 27 -40.09 21.96 7.09
N GLY A 28 -38.93 21.45 7.54
CA GLY A 28 -38.45 20.10 7.23
C GLY A 28 -39.06 19.01 8.12
N SER A 29 -38.57 17.78 7.99
CA SER A 29 -39.08 16.61 8.74
C SER A 29 -38.49 16.46 10.16
N TYR A 30 -38.09 17.57 10.80
CA TYR A 30 -37.37 17.56 12.08
C TYR A 30 -38.18 16.94 13.21
N GLN A 31 -39.41 17.41 13.37
CA GLN A 31 -40.33 16.91 14.40
C GLN A 31 -40.61 15.42 14.22
N GLN A 32 -40.89 14.99 12.99
CA GLN A 32 -41.17 13.58 12.67
C GLN A 32 -39.95 12.68 12.93
N CYS A 33 -38.75 13.15 12.56
CA CYS A 33 -37.49 12.46 12.79
C CYS A 33 -37.21 12.30 14.30
N ALA A 34 -37.39 13.36 15.08
CA ALA A 34 -37.21 13.33 16.53
C ALA A 34 -38.25 12.46 17.24
N GLU A 35 -39.50 12.45 16.79
CA GLU A 35 -40.52 11.54 17.30
C GLU A 35 -40.21 10.08 17.00
N TRP A 36 -39.65 9.79 15.82
CA TRP A 36 -39.18 8.47 15.45
C TRP A 36 -38.00 8.03 16.34
N LEU A 37 -37.01 8.90 16.55
CA LEU A 37 -35.89 8.64 17.47
C LEU A 37 -36.39 8.40 18.89
N ARG A 38 -37.34 9.21 19.37
CA ARG A 38 -37.95 9.05 20.69
C ARG A 38 -38.62 7.69 20.83
N ALA A 39 -39.40 7.28 19.84
CA ALA A 39 -40.06 5.97 19.82
C ALA A 39 -39.02 4.83 19.81
N TYR A 40 -37.96 4.96 19.02
CA TYR A 40 -36.93 3.93 18.93
C TYR A 40 -36.10 3.82 20.21
N MET A 41 -35.69 4.94 20.83
CA MET A 41 -34.98 4.92 22.11
C MET A 41 -35.85 4.34 23.23
N ALA A 42 -37.16 4.59 23.21
CA ALA A 42 -38.11 3.98 24.13
C ALA A 42 -38.27 2.46 23.87
N GLU A 43 -38.25 2.00 22.60
CA GLU A 43 -38.24 0.57 22.23
C GLU A 43 -37.02 -0.15 22.83
N ILE A 44 -35.86 0.50 22.87
CA ILE A 44 -34.64 -0.02 23.53
C ILE A 44 -34.78 -0.05 25.06
N GLY A 45 -35.77 0.66 25.63
CA GLY A 45 -35.99 0.75 27.08
C GLY A 45 -35.10 1.82 27.74
N LEU A 46 -34.90 2.96 27.07
CA LEU A 46 -34.23 4.13 27.63
C LEU A 46 -35.26 5.17 28.12
N SER A 47 -34.85 6.01 29.08
CA SER A 47 -35.66 7.16 29.51
C SER A 47 -35.46 8.31 28.54
N VAL A 48 -36.48 8.67 27.77
CA VAL A 48 -36.36 9.65 26.70
C VAL A 48 -37.05 10.96 27.07
N LYS A 49 -36.33 12.06 26.90
CA LYS A 49 -36.86 13.42 26.89
C LYS A 49 -36.68 14.01 25.50
N MET A 50 -37.70 14.72 25.03
CA MET A 50 -37.66 15.51 23.81
C MET A 50 -38.14 16.89 24.17
N PHE A 51 -37.36 17.91 23.83
CA PHE A 51 -37.67 19.31 24.09
C PHE A 51 -37.10 20.14 22.94
N SER A 52 -37.66 21.31 22.72
CA SER A 52 -37.28 22.17 21.60
C SER A 52 -36.83 23.51 22.16
N PRO A 53 -35.51 23.71 22.40
CA PRO A 53 -35.00 25.00 22.88
C PRO A 53 -35.38 26.16 21.93
N VAL A 54 -35.44 25.85 20.63
CA VAL A 54 -36.01 26.70 19.58
C VAL A 54 -37.16 25.93 18.92
N GLU A 55 -38.24 26.65 18.56
CA GLU A 55 -39.44 26.05 17.98
C GLU A 55 -39.09 25.19 16.75
N ASN A 56 -39.63 23.96 16.69
CA ASN A 56 -39.42 22.97 15.61
C ASN A 56 -37.97 22.51 15.37
N LYS A 57 -37.05 22.78 16.30
CA LYS A 57 -35.70 22.19 16.38
C LYS A 57 -35.57 21.31 17.63
N PRO A 58 -36.22 20.12 17.65
CA PRO A 58 -36.23 19.26 18.82
C PRO A 58 -34.88 18.61 19.11
N VAL A 59 -34.46 18.63 20.37
CA VAL A 59 -33.34 17.83 20.89
C VAL A 59 -33.92 16.57 21.53
N VAL A 60 -33.36 15.40 21.20
CA VAL A 60 -33.74 14.13 21.80
C VAL A 60 -32.63 13.65 22.73
N LEU A 61 -32.95 13.56 24.02
CA LEU A 61 -32.06 13.09 25.07
C LEU A 61 -32.59 11.77 25.63
N ALA A 62 -31.89 10.66 25.34
CA ALA A 62 -32.22 9.35 25.88
C ALA A 62 -31.18 8.91 26.91
N THR A 63 -31.62 8.59 28.11
CA THR A 63 -30.74 8.21 29.22
C THR A 63 -30.88 6.73 29.57
N TRP A 64 -29.74 6.05 29.59
CA TRP A 64 -29.55 4.75 30.21
C TRP A 64 -28.96 4.93 31.59
N PHE A 65 -29.79 4.76 32.62
CA PHE A 65 -29.34 4.86 34.01
C PHE A 65 -28.40 3.71 34.37
N GLY A 66 -27.25 4.07 34.94
CA GLY A 66 -26.27 3.11 35.44
C GLY A 66 -26.50 2.71 36.89
N GLU A 67 -25.70 1.77 37.38
CA GLU A 67 -25.75 1.32 38.77
C GLU A 67 -25.42 2.41 39.80
N ASP A 68 -24.57 3.36 39.43
CA ASP A 68 -24.09 4.45 40.28
C ASP A 68 -24.28 5.81 39.59
N PRO A 69 -25.47 6.42 39.73
CA PRO A 69 -25.79 7.71 39.11
C PRO A 69 -24.95 8.89 39.62
N SER A 70 -24.13 8.71 40.67
CA SER A 70 -23.25 9.76 41.20
C SER A 70 -21.95 9.92 40.39
N LEU A 71 -21.61 8.93 39.56
CA LEU A 71 -20.44 9.00 38.68
C LEU A 71 -20.72 9.94 37.50
N PRO A 72 -19.73 10.73 37.04
CA PRO A 72 -19.88 11.55 35.86
C PRO A 72 -20.29 10.72 34.63
N GLY A 73 -21.32 11.18 33.92
CA GLY A 73 -21.95 10.46 32.80
C GLY A 73 -21.11 10.43 31.53
N ILE A 74 -21.50 9.60 30.57
CA ILE A 74 -20.94 9.59 29.20
C ILE A 74 -22.02 10.05 28.21
N ILE A 75 -21.66 10.97 27.31
CA ILE A 75 -22.52 11.40 26.21
C ILE A 75 -22.12 10.66 24.92
N LEU A 76 -23.10 10.16 24.19
CA LEU A 76 -22.99 9.76 22.79
C LEU A 76 -23.77 10.80 21.97
N ASN A 77 -23.08 11.81 21.48
CA ASN A 77 -23.66 12.91 20.72
C ASN A 77 -23.64 12.58 19.22
N SER A 78 -24.70 12.96 18.52
CA SER A 78 -24.78 12.91 17.06
C SER A 78 -25.83 13.89 16.57
N HIS A 79 -25.69 14.41 15.36
CA HIS A 79 -26.71 15.24 14.73
C HIS A 79 -27.52 14.44 13.71
N TYR A 80 -28.77 14.86 13.48
CA TYR A 80 -29.68 14.19 12.55
C TYR A 80 -30.09 15.07 11.37
N ASP A 81 -29.67 16.33 11.35
CA ASP A 81 -29.81 17.19 10.20
C ASP A 81 -28.75 16.91 9.12
N VAL A 82 -29.02 17.42 7.91
CA VAL A 82 -28.19 17.18 6.73
C VAL A 82 -28.12 18.44 5.86
N VAL A 83 -27.03 18.63 5.13
CA VAL A 83 -26.95 19.68 4.10
C VAL A 83 -27.98 19.49 2.95
N PRO A 84 -28.32 20.56 2.21
CA PRO A 84 -29.14 20.46 1.01
C PRO A 84 -28.57 19.51 -0.06
N ALA A 85 -29.44 18.80 -0.77
CA ALA A 85 -29.08 17.95 -1.90
C ALA A 85 -29.54 18.56 -3.24
N MET A 86 -28.59 18.78 -4.16
CA MET A 86 -28.88 19.24 -5.53
C MET A 86 -29.35 18.05 -6.38
N ARG A 87 -30.67 17.87 -6.51
CA ARG A 87 -31.29 16.66 -7.08
C ARG A 87 -30.72 16.26 -8.44
N GLU A 88 -30.36 17.22 -9.28
CA GLU A 88 -29.76 17.07 -10.61
C GLU A 88 -28.40 16.34 -10.62
N HIS A 89 -27.68 16.34 -9.49
CA HIS A 89 -26.39 15.67 -9.34
C HIS A 89 -26.50 14.30 -8.67
N TRP A 90 -27.72 13.84 -8.36
CA TRP A 90 -27.96 12.56 -7.71
C TRP A 90 -28.49 11.52 -8.67
N HIS A 91 -27.90 10.33 -8.60
CA HIS A 91 -28.35 9.17 -9.39
C HIS A 91 -29.74 8.67 -8.97
N PHE A 92 -30.05 8.78 -7.67
CA PHE A 92 -31.34 8.40 -7.08
C PHE A 92 -31.92 9.56 -6.28
N ASP A 93 -33.17 9.48 -5.83
CA ASP A 93 -33.68 10.50 -4.91
C ASP A 93 -32.84 10.47 -3.61
N PRO A 94 -32.27 11.60 -3.16
CA PRO A 94 -31.45 11.66 -1.95
C PRO A 94 -32.15 11.15 -0.68
N PHE A 95 -33.49 11.19 -0.64
CA PHE A 95 -34.30 10.79 0.51
C PHE A 95 -35.10 9.51 0.26
N ASP A 96 -34.90 8.83 -0.88
CA ASP A 96 -35.38 7.46 -1.11
C ASP A 96 -34.24 6.46 -0.88
N ALA A 97 -33.82 6.36 0.39
CA ALA A 97 -32.66 5.56 0.75
C ALA A 97 -32.85 4.08 0.40
N GLN A 98 -31.80 3.48 -0.20
CA GLN A 98 -31.77 2.09 -0.64
C GLN A 98 -30.37 1.48 -0.55
N VAL A 99 -30.29 0.15 -0.55
CA VAL A 99 -29.03 -0.59 -0.71
C VAL A 99 -28.84 -0.87 -2.20
N LEU A 100 -27.71 -0.45 -2.75
CA LEU A 100 -27.33 -0.71 -4.14
C LEU A 100 -26.86 -2.16 -4.30
N GLU A 101 -26.79 -2.62 -5.55
CA GLU A 101 -26.36 -4.00 -5.88
C GLU A 101 -24.97 -4.38 -5.34
N ASP A 102 -24.09 -3.39 -5.14
CA ASP A 102 -22.76 -3.57 -4.58
C ASP A 102 -22.67 -3.38 -3.07
N GLY A 103 -23.81 -3.41 -2.37
CA GLY A 103 -23.88 -3.36 -0.90
C GLY A 103 -23.75 -1.97 -0.30
N ARG A 104 -23.64 -0.90 -1.12
CA ARG A 104 -23.64 0.48 -0.63
C ARG A 104 -25.04 0.94 -0.24
N ILE A 105 -25.19 1.41 0.99
CA ILE A 105 -26.34 2.20 1.45
C ILE A 105 -26.19 3.59 0.83
N TYR A 106 -27.14 3.99 -0.01
CA TYR A 106 -27.12 5.26 -0.74
C TYR A 106 -28.27 6.14 -0.26
N GLY A 107 -27.95 7.37 0.16
CA GLY A 107 -28.92 8.34 0.67
C GLY A 107 -28.24 9.51 1.39
N ARG A 108 -28.91 10.67 1.43
CA ARG A 108 -28.41 11.86 2.14
C ARG A 108 -28.39 11.59 3.63
N GLY A 109 -27.21 11.76 4.23
CA GLY A 109 -26.97 11.40 5.64
C GLY A 109 -26.35 10.02 5.85
N ALA A 110 -26.07 9.26 4.78
CA ALA A 110 -25.54 7.90 4.89
C ALA A 110 -24.16 7.83 5.54
N GLN A 111 -23.33 8.88 5.41
CA GLN A 111 -22.08 9.01 6.16
C GLN A 111 -22.21 10.09 7.24
N ASP A 112 -22.53 11.32 6.84
CA ASP A 112 -22.58 12.53 7.68
C ASP A 112 -24.04 12.99 7.94
N MET A 113 -24.60 12.76 9.13
CA MET A 113 -24.06 11.82 10.12
C MET A 113 -25.03 10.78 10.66
N LYS A 114 -26.16 10.58 9.98
CA LYS A 114 -27.24 9.69 10.45
C LYS A 114 -26.81 8.23 10.70
N SER A 115 -25.68 7.78 10.12
CA SER A 115 -25.11 6.46 10.38
C SER A 115 -24.73 6.25 11.83
N VAL A 116 -23.99 7.19 12.42
CA VAL A 116 -23.51 7.11 13.82
C VAL A 116 -24.69 7.14 14.80
N CYS A 117 -25.73 7.90 14.50
CA CYS A 117 -26.96 7.92 15.30
C CYS A 117 -27.51 6.50 15.53
N ILE A 118 -27.64 5.73 14.44
CA ILE A 118 -28.17 4.37 14.50
C ILE A 118 -27.13 3.39 15.07
N GLN A 119 -25.85 3.59 14.79
CA GLN A 119 -24.79 2.73 15.33
C GLN A 119 -24.71 2.81 16.86
N TYR A 120 -24.79 4.01 17.45
CA TYR A 120 -24.86 4.18 18.90
C TYR A 120 -26.11 3.52 19.49
N ALA A 121 -27.26 3.75 18.88
CA ALA A 121 -28.52 3.14 19.33
C ALA A 121 -28.48 1.61 19.30
N GLU A 122 -27.99 1.01 18.21
CA GLU A 122 -27.91 -0.45 18.05
C GLU A 122 -26.85 -1.06 18.97
N ALA A 123 -25.71 -0.40 19.20
CA ALA A 123 -24.69 -0.86 20.15
C ALA A 123 -25.26 -0.88 21.58
N VAL A 124 -25.95 0.18 21.99
CA VAL A 124 -26.61 0.28 23.30
C VAL A 124 -27.70 -0.78 23.45
N TYR A 125 -28.50 -1.00 22.39
CA TYR A 125 -29.46 -2.09 22.37
C TYR A 125 -28.81 -3.45 22.59
N ARG A 126 -27.74 -3.79 21.85
CA ARG A 126 -27.06 -5.08 21.96
C ARG A 126 -26.50 -5.31 23.37
N LEU A 127 -25.87 -4.28 23.96
CA LEU A 127 -25.41 -4.34 25.34
C LEU A 127 -26.57 -4.61 26.30
N LYS A 128 -27.66 -3.85 26.21
CA LYS A 128 -28.81 -4.01 27.10
C LYS A 128 -29.49 -5.38 26.93
N ALA A 129 -29.63 -5.85 25.69
CA ALA A 129 -30.17 -7.17 25.37
C ALA A 129 -29.28 -8.31 25.89
N SER A 130 -27.96 -8.09 26.00
CA SER A 130 -27.03 -9.04 26.65
C SER A 130 -27.15 -9.07 28.19
N GLY A 131 -28.00 -8.24 28.78
CA GLY A 131 -28.14 -8.09 30.23
C GLY A 131 -27.07 -7.21 30.87
N PHE A 132 -26.29 -6.47 30.08
CA PHE A 132 -25.29 -5.54 30.59
C PHE A 132 -25.94 -4.36 31.31
N VAL A 133 -25.35 -3.89 32.41
CA VAL A 133 -25.75 -2.68 33.13
C VAL A 133 -24.53 -1.77 33.28
N PRO A 134 -24.56 -0.53 32.77
CA PRO A 134 -23.42 0.38 32.87
C PRO A 134 -23.22 0.83 34.32
N LYS A 135 -21.98 1.15 34.73
CA LYS A 135 -21.74 1.66 36.09
C LYS A 135 -22.20 3.11 36.27
N ARG A 136 -22.20 3.90 35.21
CA ARG A 136 -22.53 5.33 35.18
C ARG A 136 -23.68 5.59 34.21
N ASN A 137 -24.28 6.77 34.28
CA ASN A 137 -25.29 7.15 33.30
C ASN A 137 -24.67 7.32 31.91
N VAL A 138 -25.41 6.85 30.91
CA VAL A 138 -25.09 7.03 29.49
C VAL A 138 -26.22 7.83 28.85
N HIS A 139 -25.88 8.89 28.15
CA HIS A 139 -26.82 9.80 27.51
C HIS A 139 -26.60 9.75 26.01
N LEU A 140 -27.60 9.30 25.25
CA LEU A 140 -27.62 9.44 23.80
C LEU A 140 -28.29 10.78 23.51
N LEU A 141 -27.57 11.65 22.84
CA LEU A 141 -27.98 13.02 22.54
C LEU A 141 -28.05 13.16 21.02
N PHE A 142 -29.25 13.45 20.52
CA PHE A 142 -29.48 13.71 19.10
C PHE A 142 -29.89 15.17 18.93
N VAL A 143 -29.07 15.93 18.22
CA VAL A 143 -29.26 17.38 18.05
C VAL A 143 -29.61 17.77 16.62
N PRO A 144 -30.40 18.84 16.43
CA PRO A 144 -30.57 19.49 15.15
C PRO A 144 -29.46 20.52 14.90
N ASP A 145 -29.42 21.01 13.65
CA ASP A 145 -28.80 22.27 13.25
C ASP A 145 -27.28 22.31 13.25
N GLU A 146 -26.62 21.16 13.39
CA GLU A 146 -25.16 21.08 13.42
C GLU A 146 -24.55 21.60 12.12
N GLU A 147 -25.14 21.24 10.97
CA GLU A 147 -24.61 21.55 9.63
C GLU A 147 -24.60 23.06 9.28
N ILE A 148 -25.19 23.88 10.15
CA ILE A 148 -25.15 25.35 10.07
C ILE A 148 -24.56 26.01 11.33
N GLY A 149 -23.87 25.23 12.17
CA GLY A 149 -23.10 25.69 13.33
C GLY A 149 -23.73 25.46 14.70
N GLY A 150 -24.89 24.81 14.79
CA GLY A 150 -25.49 24.36 16.06
C GLY A 150 -26.00 25.44 17.01
N ALA A 151 -26.04 26.70 16.58
CA ALA A 151 -26.39 27.86 17.41
C ALA A 151 -27.81 27.80 18.01
N GLU A 152 -28.77 27.20 17.28
CA GLU A 152 -30.15 27.01 17.74
C GLU A 152 -30.42 25.60 18.30
N GLY A 153 -29.45 24.70 18.16
CA GLY A 153 -29.50 23.31 18.65
C GLY A 153 -28.67 23.10 19.90
N MET A 154 -27.41 22.66 19.71
CA MET A 154 -26.48 22.34 20.81
C MET A 154 -26.21 23.54 21.73
N GLU A 155 -25.96 24.73 21.18
CA GLU A 155 -25.65 25.91 21.99
C GLU A 155 -26.79 26.28 22.95
N GLN A 156 -28.04 26.23 22.46
CA GLN A 156 -29.22 26.44 23.32
C GLN A 156 -29.42 25.31 24.32
N PHE A 157 -29.11 24.06 23.96
CA PHE A 157 -29.18 22.94 24.88
C PHE A 157 -28.19 23.09 26.05
N LEU A 158 -26.97 23.54 25.80
CA LEU A 158 -25.94 23.71 26.84
C LEU A 158 -26.35 24.70 27.94
N VAL A 159 -27.21 25.67 27.64
CA VAL A 159 -27.75 26.62 28.64
C VAL A 159 -29.12 26.22 29.19
N HIS A 160 -29.78 25.23 28.58
CA HIS A 160 -31.09 24.73 28.99
C HIS A 160 -31.01 23.91 30.29
N ASP A 161 -32.08 23.93 31.08
CA ASP A 161 -32.10 23.25 32.39
C ASP A 161 -31.91 21.74 32.29
N GLU A 162 -32.33 21.12 31.18
CA GLU A 162 -32.15 19.69 30.95
C GLU A 162 -30.68 19.27 30.87
N PHE A 163 -29.78 20.11 30.34
CA PHE A 163 -28.35 19.80 30.33
C PHE A 163 -27.77 19.78 31.75
N LYS A 164 -28.23 20.68 32.62
CA LYS A 164 -27.83 20.69 34.04
C LYS A 164 -28.22 19.40 34.75
N THR A 165 -29.29 18.72 34.31
CA THR A 165 -29.74 17.46 34.92
C THR A 165 -28.84 16.26 34.63
N ILE A 166 -28.02 16.31 33.58
CA ILE A 166 -27.12 15.22 33.19
C ILE A 166 -25.67 15.44 33.63
N GLN A 167 -25.34 16.61 34.18
CA GLN A 167 -24.01 16.90 34.71
C GLN A 167 -23.75 16.24 36.07
N PRO A 168 -22.48 15.93 36.41
CA PRO A 168 -21.26 16.16 35.62
C PRO A 168 -21.05 15.12 34.50
N ILE A 169 -20.37 15.54 33.42
CA ILE A 169 -20.00 14.67 32.30
C ILE A 169 -18.51 14.31 32.36
N ALA A 170 -18.19 13.04 32.15
CA ALA A 170 -16.83 12.51 32.17
C ALA A 170 -16.16 12.54 30.79
N PHE A 171 -16.94 12.24 29.75
CA PHE A 171 -16.49 12.05 28.39
C PHE A 171 -17.69 12.16 27.44
N ALA A 172 -17.46 12.70 26.24
CA ALA A 172 -18.44 12.71 25.16
C ALA A 172 -17.80 12.08 23.92
N PHE A 173 -18.47 11.10 23.33
CA PHE A 173 -18.26 10.80 21.91
C PHE A 173 -19.09 11.79 21.12
N ASP A 174 -18.45 12.43 20.16
CA ASP A 174 -19.09 13.35 19.25
C ASP A 174 -19.20 12.74 17.86
N GLU A 175 -19.36 13.60 16.85
CA GLU A 175 -19.43 13.18 15.47
C GLU A 175 -18.19 12.44 14.97
N GLY A 176 -18.40 11.72 13.87
CA GLY A 176 -17.38 10.90 13.24
C GLY A 176 -17.81 10.47 11.85
N LEU A 177 -16.82 10.08 11.06
CA LEU A 177 -16.98 9.72 9.66
C LEU A 177 -16.56 8.28 9.44
N ALA A 178 -17.19 7.63 8.47
CA ALA A 178 -16.76 6.31 8.03
C ALA A 178 -15.34 6.35 7.44
N ASN A 179 -14.46 5.49 7.93
CA ASN A 179 -13.14 5.29 7.36
C ASN A 179 -13.24 4.28 6.19
N PRO A 180 -12.71 4.59 4.99
CA PRO A 180 -12.68 3.66 3.86
C PRO A 180 -11.70 2.47 4.05
N SER A 181 -10.89 2.49 5.11
CA SER A 181 -9.95 1.44 5.51
C SER A 181 -10.47 0.65 6.71
N ASN A 182 -9.64 -0.26 7.23
CA ASN A 182 -9.98 -1.06 8.41
C ASN A 182 -9.71 -0.34 9.75
N ALA A 183 -9.13 0.86 9.72
CA ALA A 183 -8.89 1.64 10.92
C ALA A 183 -10.17 2.34 11.41
N PHE A 184 -10.25 2.59 12.71
CA PHE A 184 -11.22 3.49 13.31
C PHE A 184 -10.58 4.88 13.38
N THR A 185 -11.08 5.81 12.57
CA THR A 185 -10.63 7.21 12.65
C THR A 185 -11.25 7.84 13.88
N VAL A 186 -10.41 8.43 14.73
CA VAL A 186 -10.84 9.21 15.89
C VAL A 186 -10.42 10.64 15.68
N PHE A 187 -11.40 11.53 15.77
CA PHE A 187 -11.14 12.95 15.71
C PHE A 187 -10.92 13.48 17.12
N TYR A 188 -9.73 14.02 17.36
CA TYR A 188 -9.38 14.58 18.66
C TYR A 188 -9.52 16.10 18.69
N GLY A 189 -9.85 16.71 17.56
CA GLY A 189 -10.11 18.14 17.40
C GLY A 189 -10.59 18.43 15.98
N GLU A 190 -10.94 19.67 15.74
CA GLU A 190 -11.47 20.15 14.46
C GLU A 190 -10.74 21.44 14.04
N ARG A 191 -10.85 21.82 12.77
CA ARG A 191 -10.27 23.07 12.27
C ARG A 191 -11.27 24.21 12.46
N SER A 192 -10.86 25.27 13.15
CA SER A 192 -11.74 26.43 13.39
C SER A 192 -12.10 27.15 12.08
N PRO A 193 -13.40 27.28 11.74
CA PRO A 193 -13.83 27.97 10.53
C PRO A 193 -13.92 29.48 10.72
N TRP A 194 -13.19 30.23 9.89
CA TRP A 194 -13.22 31.68 9.83
C TRP A 194 -13.67 32.12 8.43
N TRP A 195 -14.90 32.65 8.36
CA TRP A 195 -15.43 33.27 7.15
C TRP A 195 -15.44 34.79 7.31
N PHE A 196 -14.73 35.49 6.43
CA PHE A 196 -14.61 36.95 6.52
C PHE A 196 -14.58 37.61 5.14
N TYR A 197 -14.89 38.90 5.14
CA TYR A 197 -14.80 39.77 3.98
C TYR A 197 -13.71 40.81 4.17
N VAL A 198 -12.99 41.10 3.10
CA VAL A 198 -12.10 42.25 2.99
C VAL A 198 -12.70 43.19 1.95
N LYS A 199 -12.95 44.43 2.36
CA LYS A 199 -13.45 45.49 1.48
C LYS A 199 -12.39 46.55 1.29
N ALA A 200 -12.14 46.91 0.03
CA ALA A 200 -11.25 48.00 -0.32
C ALA A 200 -12.03 49.10 -1.05
N ASP A 201 -11.72 50.34 -0.72
CA ASP A 201 -12.14 51.52 -1.48
C ASP A 201 -10.91 52.22 -2.11
N GLY A 202 -11.12 52.85 -3.26
CA GLY A 202 -10.07 53.49 -4.03
C GLY A 202 -10.55 54.49 -5.08
N PRO A 203 -9.61 55.24 -5.67
CA PRO A 203 -9.92 56.25 -6.68
C PRO A 203 -10.45 55.62 -7.99
N THR A 204 -11.39 56.33 -8.63
CA THR A 204 -11.99 55.95 -9.92
C THR A 204 -11.46 56.81 -11.07
N GLY A 205 -11.64 56.33 -12.30
CA GLY A 205 -11.38 57.09 -13.51
C GLY A 205 -11.48 56.21 -14.76
N HIS A 206 -11.18 56.80 -15.92
CA HIS A 206 -11.17 56.07 -17.18
C HIS A 206 -10.05 55.02 -17.20
N GLY A 207 -10.32 53.82 -17.72
CA GLY A 207 -9.39 52.68 -17.77
C GLY A 207 -8.14 52.89 -18.62
N SER A 208 -8.02 54.02 -19.32
CA SER A 208 -6.82 54.44 -20.04
C SER A 208 -5.79 55.17 -19.16
N ARG A 209 -6.02 55.28 -17.85
CA ARG A 209 -5.14 55.98 -16.90
C ARG A 209 -4.51 55.00 -15.91
N PHE A 210 -3.23 55.20 -15.59
CA PHE A 210 -2.51 54.46 -14.56
C PHE A 210 -2.81 54.99 -13.14
N ILE A 211 -4.07 54.90 -12.72
CA ILE A 211 -4.48 55.32 -11.38
C ILE A 211 -3.91 54.31 -10.36
N GLN A 212 -3.21 54.82 -9.35
CA GLN A 212 -2.59 54.02 -8.29
C GLN A 212 -3.59 53.77 -7.15
N ASN A 213 -3.33 52.75 -6.32
CA ASN A 213 -4.10 52.43 -5.11
C ASN A 213 -5.61 52.18 -5.36
N THR A 214 -5.96 51.63 -6.53
CA THR A 214 -7.35 51.30 -6.88
C THR A 214 -7.93 50.26 -5.94
N ALA A 215 -9.26 50.22 -5.80
CA ALA A 215 -9.91 49.24 -4.95
C ALA A 215 -9.58 47.79 -5.39
N THR A 216 -9.60 47.53 -6.69
CA THR A 216 -9.27 46.21 -7.25
C THR A 216 -7.82 45.82 -6.99
N SER A 217 -6.85 46.73 -7.16
CA SER A 217 -5.43 46.39 -6.92
C SER A 217 -5.18 45.99 -5.46
N LYS A 218 -5.74 46.74 -4.50
CA LYS A 218 -5.64 46.39 -3.07
C LYS A 218 -6.21 45.01 -2.76
N ILE A 219 -7.39 44.68 -3.31
CA ILE A 219 -7.98 43.34 -3.13
C ILE A 219 -7.13 42.25 -3.78
N VAL A 220 -6.57 42.51 -4.97
CA VAL A 220 -5.64 41.58 -5.63
C VAL A 220 -4.41 41.33 -4.77
N ASP A 221 -3.85 42.35 -4.12
CA ASP A 221 -2.70 42.19 -3.23
C ASP A 221 -3.02 41.36 -1.98
N ILE A 222 -4.21 41.55 -1.38
CA ILE A 222 -4.70 40.68 -0.29
C ILE A 222 -4.89 39.24 -0.77
N CYS A 223 -5.49 39.05 -1.95
CA CYS A 223 -5.66 37.72 -2.54
C CYS A 223 -4.31 37.04 -2.80
N ASN A 224 -3.30 37.78 -3.26
CA ASN A 224 -1.96 37.26 -3.48
C ASN A 224 -1.30 36.83 -2.17
N LYS A 225 -1.43 37.61 -1.08
CA LYS A 225 -0.94 37.23 0.26
C LYS A 225 -1.63 35.95 0.76
N ALA A 226 -2.95 35.86 0.60
CA ALA A 226 -3.72 34.66 0.97
C ALA A 226 -3.30 33.42 0.14
N LEU A 227 -3.07 33.59 -1.17
CA LEU A 227 -2.61 32.51 -2.06
C LEU A 227 -1.16 32.09 -1.77
N ALA A 228 -0.29 33.03 -1.39
CA ALA A 228 1.07 32.72 -0.96
C ALA A 228 1.07 31.88 0.32
N PHE A 229 0.30 32.30 1.34
CA PHE A 229 0.12 31.51 2.56
C PHE A 229 -0.47 30.13 2.26
N ARG A 230 -1.47 30.04 1.37
CA ARG A 230 -2.00 28.75 0.92
C ARG A 230 -0.90 27.86 0.32
N ALA A 231 -0.04 28.39 -0.54
CA ALA A 231 1.04 27.62 -1.15
C ALA A 231 2.06 27.10 -0.10
N GLU A 232 2.32 27.88 0.95
CA GLU A 232 3.12 27.43 2.09
C GLU A 232 2.47 26.25 2.82
N GLN A 233 1.15 26.32 3.04
CA GLN A 233 0.38 25.24 3.68
C GLN A 233 0.29 23.99 2.79
N GLU A 234 0.14 24.13 1.47
CA GLU A 234 0.19 23.02 0.51
C GLU A 234 1.59 22.36 0.49
N THR A 235 2.65 23.15 0.63
CA THR A 235 4.03 22.64 0.75
C THR A 235 4.23 21.88 2.07
N ALA A 236 3.72 22.42 3.19
CA ALA A 236 3.77 21.77 4.49
C ALA A 236 3.00 20.43 4.51
N LEU A 237 1.91 20.35 3.74
CA LEU A 237 1.14 19.13 3.49
C LEU A 237 1.88 18.12 2.59
N ASN A 238 2.97 18.55 1.93
CA ASN A 238 3.68 17.79 0.90
C ASN A 238 2.74 17.34 -0.22
N ALA A 239 1.84 18.22 -0.70
CA ALA A 239 0.85 17.91 -1.75
C ALA A 239 1.50 17.86 -3.16
N ASP A 240 1.14 16.86 -3.98
CA ASP A 240 1.57 16.81 -5.39
C ASP A 240 0.61 17.66 -6.26
N PRO A 241 1.08 18.27 -7.36
CA PRO A 241 0.20 18.98 -8.28
C PRO A 241 -0.89 18.05 -8.84
N GLY A 242 -2.16 18.34 -8.53
CA GLY A 242 -3.32 17.57 -9.01
C GLY A 242 -3.86 16.48 -8.08
N CYS A 243 -3.42 16.43 -6.80
CA CYS A 243 -4.04 15.56 -5.80
C CYS A 243 -5.55 15.84 -5.64
N LYS A 244 -6.37 14.78 -5.64
CA LYS A 244 -7.79 14.86 -5.27
C LYS A 244 -7.91 14.90 -3.75
N HIS A 245 -8.92 15.59 -3.21
CA HIS A 245 -9.10 15.73 -1.76
C HIS A 245 -9.19 14.38 -1.02
N GLY A 246 -9.82 13.37 -1.64
CA GLY A 246 -9.83 11.99 -1.12
C GLY A 246 -8.46 11.29 -0.99
N ASP A 247 -7.43 11.75 -1.71
CA ASP A 247 -6.05 11.24 -1.59
C ASP A 247 -5.28 11.91 -0.42
N MET A 248 -5.79 13.02 0.12
CA MET A 248 -5.14 13.82 1.16
C MET A 248 -5.36 13.29 2.60
N LYS A 249 -6.29 12.33 2.81
CA LYS A 249 -6.43 11.60 4.09
C LYS A 249 -5.11 10.92 4.51
N LYS A 250 -4.28 10.49 3.54
CA LYS A 250 -2.96 9.89 3.78
C LYS A 250 -1.87 10.89 4.22
N ARG A 251 -2.14 12.20 4.14
CA ARG A 251 -1.18 13.29 4.44
C ARG A 251 -1.63 14.18 5.61
N LYS A 252 -2.72 13.82 6.31
CA LYS A 252 -3.31 14.57 7.44
C LYS A 252 -3.64 16.03 7.10
N LEU A 253 -4.53 16.26 6.14
CA LEU A 253 -4.99 17.62 5.76
C LEU A 253 -5.45 18.46 6.96
N GLY A 254 -6.00 17.84 8.00
CA GLY A 254 -6.41 18.53 9.23
C GLY A 254 -5.25 19.22 9.97
N ASP A 255 -4.01 18.79 9.74
CA ASP A 255 -2.81 19.34 10.39
C ASP A 255 -2.39 20.71 9.81
N VAL A 256 -2.90 21.11 8.63
CA VAL A 256 -2.58 22.39 7.96
C VAL A 256 -3.80 23.32 7.84
N THR A 257 -3.55 24.62 7.74
CA THR A 257 -4.60 25.63 7.54
C THR A 257 -4.93 25.77 6.07
N THR A 258 -6.21 25.76 5.70
CA THR A 258 -6.63 26.02 4.31
C THR A 258 -7.24 27.39 4.18
N VAL A 259 -6.87 28.15 3.16
CA VAL A 259 -7.44 29.46 2.82
C VAL A 259 -7.92 29.42 1.37
N ASN A 260 -9.19 29.73 1.14
CA ASN A 260 -9.79 29.79 -0.18
C ASN A 260 -10.50 31.13 -0.39
N ILE A 261 -10.31 31.72 -1.57
CA ILE A 261 -11.08 32.87 -2.02
C ILE A 261 -12.41 32.35 -2.58
N THR A 262 -13.51 32.62 -1.88
CA THR A 262 -14.84 32.06 -2.21
C THR A 262 -15.78 33.09 -2.82
N ALA A 263 -15.45 34.38 -2.73
CA ALA A 263 -16.18 35.45 -3.41
C ALA A 263 -15.22 36.55 -3.89
N LEU A 264 -15.46 37.07 -5.09
CA LEU A 264 -14.79 38.25 -5.64
C LEU A 264 -15.82 39.14 -6.32
N GLN A 265 -15.89 40.40 -5.87
CA GLN A 265 -16.80 41.40 -6.42
C GLN A 265 -16.03 42.67 -6.75
N SER A 266 -16.03 43.05 -8.03
CA SER A 266 -15.44 44.31 -8.51
C SER A 266 -16.03 44.67 -9.88
N GLY A 267 -16.03 45.96 -10.22
CA GLY A 267 -16.54 46.50 -11.48
C GLY A 267 -17.61 47.57 -11.29
N VAL A 268 -17.82 48.38 -12.33
CA VAL A 268 -18.86 49.41 -12.34
C VAL A 268 -20.03 48.93 -13.18
N SER A 269 -21.22 48.85 -12.58
CA SER A 269 -22.45 48.42 -13.24
C SER A 269 -23.60 49.34 -12.83
N THR A 270 -24.52 49.59 -13.76
CA THR A 270 -25.76 50.36 -13.52
C THR A 270 -27.03 49.49 -13.60
N ASP A 271 -26.88 48.20 -13.88
CA ASP A 271 -28.00 47.26 -14.11
C ASP A 271 -27.99 46.05 -13.15
N GLY A 272 -27.32 46.21 -12.01
CA GLY A 272 -27.23 45.17 -10.98
C GLY A 272 -26.25 44.04 -11.33
N GLY A 273 -25.22 44.33 -12.13
CA GLY A 273 -24.16 43.37 -12.48
C GLY A 273 -24.42 42.57 -13.75
N LYS A 274 -25.47 42.90 -14.54
CA LYS A 274 -25.74 42.23 -15.82
C LYS A 274 -24.76 42.69 -16.90
N THR A 275 -24.36 43.96 -16.86
CA THR A 275 -23.30 44.53 -17.70
C THR A 275 -22.33 45.36 -16.87
N HIS A 276 -21.10 45.50 -17.35
CA HIS A 276 -20.02 46.22 -16.68
C HIS A 276 -19.41 47.27 -17.61
N ALA A 277 -19.18 48.48 -17.09
CA ALA A 277 -18.48 49.55 -17.79
C ALA A 277 -16.97 49.27 -17.78
N LEU A 278 -16.49 48.49 -18.75
CA LEU A 278 -15.09 48.01 -18.82
C LEU A 278 -14.05 49.14 -18.94
N ASN A 279 -14.47 50.34 -19.35
CA ASN A 279 -13.61 51.51 -19.44
C ASN A 279 -13.59 52.36 -18.15
N VAL A 280 -14.15 51.89 -17.04
CA VAL A 280 -14.18 52.61 -15.76
C VAL A 280 -13.53 51.78 -14.65
N ILE A 281 -12.60 52.40 -13.93
CA ILE A 281 -11.96 51.83 -12.75
C ILE A 281 -12.94 51.89 -11.57
N PRO A 282 -13.28 50.77 -10.90
CA PRO A 282 -14.26 50.74 -9.82
C PRO A 282 -13.75 51.42 -8.54
N THR A 283 -14.67 52.02 -7.79
CA THR A 283 -14.38 52.67 -6.50
C THR A 283 -14.29 51.70 -5.34
N THR A 284 -14.88 50.50 -5.47
CA THR A 284 -14.98 49.52 -4.39
C THR A 284 -14.75 48.12 -4.96
N ALA A 285 -14.08 47.27 -4.19
CA ALA A 285 -13.90 45.86 -4.46
C ALA A 285 -13.98 45.07 -3.14
N ILE A 286 -14.52 43.86 -3.19
CA ILE A 286 -14.72 42.99 -2.03
C ILE A 286 -14.21 41.58 -2.37
N ALA A 287 -13.48 40.98 -1.44
CA ALA A 287 -13.14 39.55 -1.47
C ALA A 287 -13.67 38.85 -0.22
N GLY A 288 -14.28 37.68 -0.40
CA GLY A 288 -14.71 36.78 0.68
C GLY A 288 -13.79 35.57 0.76
N PHE A 289 -13.46 35.17 1.97
CA PHE A 289 -12.53 34.08 2.26
C PHE A 289 -13.19 33.01 3.15
N ASP A 290 -12.94 31.74 2.84
CA ASP A 290 -13.17 30.60 3.73
C ASP A 290 -11.81 30.10 4.23
N VAL A 291 -11.60 30.20 5.54
CA VAL A 291 -10.40 29.70 6.20
C VAL A 291 -10.77 28.61 7.20
N ARG A 292 -10.07 27.48 7.13
CA ARG A 292 -10.14 26.41 8.14
C ARG A 292 -8.81 26.35 8.85
N ILE A 293 -8.74 26.95 10.04
CA ILE A 293 -7.51 27.11 10.82
C ILE A 293 -7.20 25.79 11.52
N SER A 294 -6.01 25.25 11.29
CA SER A 294 -5.54 24.04 11.97
C SER A 294 -5.28 24.31 13.46
N PRO A 295 -5.58 23.35 14.37
CA PRO A 295 -5.12 23.35 15.76
C PRO A 295 -3.62 23.56 15.96
N ASN A 296 -2.80 23.30 14.93
CA ASN A 296 -1.35 23.56 14.96
C ASN A 296 -0.98 25.03 14.73
N LEU A 297 -1.95 25.88 14.35
CA LEU A 297 -1.79 27.32 14.20
C LEU A 297 -2.67 28.04 15.22
N ASP A 298 -2.02 28.78 16.13
CA ASP A 298 -2.71 29.66 17.08
C ASP A 298 -3.60 30.67 16.33
N ILE A 299 -4.86 30.77 16.76
CA ILE A 299 -5.85 31.63 16.10
C ILE A 299 -5.48 33.11 16.25
N GLY A 300 -4.86 33.50 17.37
CA GLY A 300 -4.35 34.85 17.58
C GLY A 300 -3.22 35.20 16.61
N VAL A 301 -2.34 34.24 16.31
CA VAL A 301 -1.30 34.40 15.28
C VAL A 301 -1.91 34.56 13.89
N PHE A 302 -2.89 33.74 13.51
CA PHE A 302 -3.57 33.89 12.22
C PHE A 302 -4.29 35.26 12.12
N LYS A 303 -4.95 35.68 13.20
CA LYS A 303 -5.57 37.00 13.29
C LYS A 303 -4.57 38.13 13.08
N ALA A 304 -3.42 38.08 13.78
CA ALA A 304 -2.37 39.09 13.65
C ALA A 304 -1.81 39.17 12.21
N MET A 305 -1.65 38.01 11.56
CA MET A 305 -1.25 37.93 10.17
C MET A 305 -2.29 38.56 9.22
N LEU A 306 -3.58 38.31 9.44
CA LEU A 306 -4.66 38.92 8.67
C LEU A 306 -4.75 40.45 8.89
N ASP A 307 -4.56 40.89 10.14
CA ASP A 307 -4.49 42.31 10.50
C ASP A 307 -3.29 43.00 9.80
N GLU A 308 -2.14 42.34 9.74
CA GLU A 308 -0.95 42.81 9.01
C GLU A 308 -1.22 42.91 7.50
N TRP A 309 -1.80 41.86 6.90
CA TRP A 309 -2.11 41.85 5.46
C TRP A 309 -3.00 43.03 5.07
N CYS A 310 -4.05 43.28 5.87
CA CYS A 310 -5.03 44.34 5.63
C CYS A 310 -4.46 45.74 5.91
N SER A 311 -3.75 45.91 7.02
CA SER A 311 -3.15 47.21 7.36
C SER A 311 -2.10 47.67 6.35
N ALA A 312 -1.34 46.74 5.76
CA ALA A 312 -0.39 47.05 4.69
C ALA A 312 -1.04 47.68 3.44
N GLU A 313 -2.31 47.35 3.15
CA GLU A 313 -3.07 47.92 2.02
C GLU A 313 -4.01 49.07 2.44
N GLY A 314 -3.99 49.45 3.72
CA GLY A 314 -4.91 50.43 4.29
C GLY A 314 -6.38 49.99 4.22
N VAL A 315 -6.64 48.69 4.38
CA VAL A 315 -7.99 48.11 4.42
C VAL A 315 -8.24 47.43 5.76
N SER A 316 -9.48 47.02 6.00
CA SER A 316 -9.89 46.24 7.17
C SER A 316 -10.74 45.06 6.74
N TRP A 317 -10.91 44.11 7.64
CA TRP A 317 -11.70 42.91 7.41
C TRP A 317 -12.77 42.77 8.49
N GLU A 318 -13.86 42.09 8.16
CA GLU A 318 -14.95 41.78 9.07
C GLU A 318 -15.41 40.34 8.90
N PHE A 319 -15.79 39.69 10.00
CA PHE A 319 -16.43 38.38 9.93
C PHE A 319 -17.76 38.45 9.19
N ALA A 320 -18.13 37.36 8.53
CA ALA A 320 -19.45 37.23 7.96
C ALA A 320 -20.51 37.34 9.08
N GLN A 321 -21.48 38.24 8.90
CA GLN A 321 -22.43 38.64 9.95
C GLN A 321 -23.33 37.50 10.47
N TRP A 322 -23.44 36.40 9.74
CA TRP A 322 -24.23 35.22 10.08
C TRP A 322 -23.43 34.15 10.85
N THR A 323 -22.21 34.47 11.29
CA THR A 323 -21.29 33.51 11.91
C THR A 323 -20.91 33.94 13.33
N ASN A 324 -20.65 32.96 14.21
CA ASN A 324 -20.06 33.16 15.53
C ASN A 324 -18.74 32.36 15.61
N PRO A 325 -17.63 32.91 15.11
CA PRO A 325 -16.40 32.15 14.92
C PRO A 325 -15.73 31.78 16.25
N HIS A 326 -15.17 30.58 16.33
CA HIS A 326 -14.34 30.20 17.47
C HIS A 326 -13.02 30.97 17.47
N HIS A 327 -12.61 31.41 18.66
CA HIS A 327 -11.35 32.15 18.86
C HIS A 327 -10.26 31.30 19.53
N GLU A 328 -10.57 30.05 19.88
CA GLU A 328 -9.64 29.09 20.48
C GLU A 328 -9.87 27.71 19.87
N HIS A 329 -8.82 26.87 19.88
CA HIS A 329 -8.93 25.46 19.48
C HIS A 329 -9.19 24.58 20.69
N TYR A 330 -10.16 23.68 20.57
CA TYR A 330 -10.46 22.68 21.59
C TYR A 330 -9.98 21.31 21.10
N THR A 331 -8.96 20.74 21.74
CA THR A 331 -8.42 19.41 21.39
C THR A 331 -8.40 18.49 22.61
N THR A 332 -8.66 17.22 22.35
CA THR A 332 -8.57 16.13 23.32
C THR A 332 -7.16 15.57 23.32
N LYS A 333 -6.55 15.42 24.51
CA LYS A 333 -5.24 14.75 24.63
C LYS A 333 -5.35 13.29 24.22
N ILE A 334 -4.51 12.88 23.27
CA ILE A 334 -4.41 11.52 22.71
C ILE A 334 -3.18 10.75 23.24
N ASP A 335 -2.81 11.01 24.49
CA ASP A 335 -1.75 10.31 25.19
C ASP A 335 -2.29 9.61 26.44
N ASP A 336 -1.44 8.81 27.08
CA ASP A 336 -1.81 8.00 28.24
C ASP A 336 -2.17 8.82 29.50
N SER A 337 -1.97 10.15 29.49
CA SER A 337 -2.46 11.02 30.57
C SER A 337 -3.99 11.17 30.54
N ASN A 338 -4.61 10.95 29.38
CA ASN A 338 -6.05 10.88 29.24
C ASN A 338 -6.53 9.44 29.42
N VAL A 339 -7.17 9.17 30.56
CA VAL A 339 -7.65 7.82 30.89
C VAL A 339 -8.71 7.30 29.91
N TRP A 340 -9.51 8.19 29.33
CA TRP A 340 -10.53 7.82 28.36
C TRP A 340 -9.92 7.40 27.03
N TRP A 341 -8.90 8.12 26.58
CA TRP A 341 -8.11 7.73 25.42
C TRP A 341 -7.44 6.37 25.62
N LYS A 342 -6.86 6.12 26.80
CA LYS A 342 -6.24 4.83 27.12
C LYS A 342 -7.23 3.67 27.07
N ILE A 343 -8.44 3.84 27.62
CA ILE A 343 -9.49 2.81 27.59
C ILE A 343 -9.97 2.58 26.16
N PHE A 344 -10.22 3.67 25.43
CA PHE A 344 -10.63 3.63 24.04
C PHE A 344 -9.62 2.85 23.19
N LYS A 345 -8.35 3.26 23.22
CA LYS A 345 -7.28 2.63 22.45
C LYS A 345 -7.12 1.15 22.80
N GLY A 346 -7.15 0.82 24.09
CA GLY A 346 -7.11 -0.57 24.54
C GLY A 346 -8.32 -1.41 24.07
N SER A 347 -9.50 -0.80 23.92
CA SER A 347 -10.69 -1.47 23.39
C SER A 347 -10.54 -1.77 21.89
N CYS A 348 -10.04 -0.80 21.12
CA CYS A 348 -9.75 -0.97 19.70
C CYS A 348 -8.63 -2.01 19.46
N GLU A 349 -7.58 -2.02 20.29
CA GLU A 349 -6.52 -3.03 20.25
C GLU A 349 -7.06 -4.45 20.47
N LYS A 350 -7.98 -4.66 21.43
CA LYS A 350 -8.65 -5.95 21.66
C LYS A 350 -9.46 -6.41 20.45
N LEU A 351 -10.05 -5.48 19.71
CA LEU A 351 -10.80 -5.76 18.49
C LEU A 351 -9.92 -5.97 17.26
N GLY A 352 -8.61 -5.76 17.37
CA GLY A 352 -7.72 -5.75 16.21
C GLY A 352 -8.05 -4.63 15.22
N VAL A 353 -8.69 -3.56 15.69
CA VAL A 353 -9.05 -2.38 14.89
C VAL A 353 -7.98 -1.31 15.11
N PRO A 354 -7.16 -0.99 14.08
CA PRO A 354 -6.19 0.10 14.19
C PRO A 354 -6.88 1.42 14.52
N VAL A 355 -6.27 2.27 15.34
CA VAL A 355 -6.78 3.61 15.63
C VAL A 355 -5.97 4.63 14.84
N GLU A 356 -6.66 5.45 14.04
CA GLU A 356 -6.08 6.57 13.30
C GLU A 356 -6.58 7.88 13.93
N ALA A 357 -5.69 8.61 14.61
CA ALA A 357 -6.03 9.89 15.21
C ALA A 357 -5.82 11.03 14.20
N GLU A 358 -6.87 11.81 13.95
CA GLU A 358 -6.88 12.90 12.98
C GLU A 358 -7.59 14.14 13.51
N ILE A 359 -7.39 15.28 12.84
CA ILE A 359 -8.21 16.47 13.01
C ILE A 359 -9.32 16.39 11.94
N LEU A 360 -10.56 16.60 12.37
CA LEU A 360 -11.74 16.38 11.54
C LEU A 360 -11.76 17.28 10.30
N LEU A 361 -12.27 16.71 9.21
CA LEU A 361 -12.49 17.35 7.93
C LEU A 361 -13.97 17.17 7.58
N HIS A 362 -14.71 18.26 7.36
CA HIS A 362 -16.05 18.20 6.80
C HIS A 362 -16.01 17.91 5.29
N GLU A 363 -15.63 16.68 4.94
CA GLU A 363 -15.66 16.16 3.57
C GLU A 363 -16.16 14.71 3.59
N HIS A 364 -17.36 14.48 3.05
CA HIS A 364 -18.01 13.17 3.06
C HIS A 364 -18.59 12.79 1.68
N ASN A 365 -18.73 11.48 1.47
CA ASN A 365 -19.43 10.91 0.33
C ASN A 365 -20.81 10.42 0.77
N GLU A 366 -21.82 10.54 -0.08
CA GLU A 366 -23.22 10.23 0.25
C GLU A 366 -23.57 8.73 0.19
N SER A 367 -22.60 7.85 0.45
CA SER A 367 -22.84 6.41 0.48
C SER A 367 -21.93 5.71 1.48
N LEU A 368 -22.47 4.70 2.18
CA LEU A 368 -21.77 3.90 3.17
C LEU A 368 -22.00 2.42 2.89
N HIS A 369 -20.95 1.61 2.80
CA HIS A 369 -21.12 0.16 2.63
C HIS A 369 -21.79 -0.45 3.87
N GLN A 370 -22.77 -1.33 3.68
CA GLN A 370 -23.54 -1.92 4.78
C GLN A 370 -22.64 -2.68 5.78
N ASP A 371 -21.58 -3.33 5.31
CA ASP A 371 -20.64 -4.03 6.19
C ASP A 371 -19.85 -3.06 7.08
N THR A 372 -19.48 -1.90 6.54
CA THR A 372 -18.81 -0.84 7.32
C THR A 372 -19.77 -0.27 8.37
N PHE A 373 -21.04 -0.06 7.99
CA PHE A 373 -22.08 0.35 8.93
C PHE A 373 -22.26 -0.67 10.06
N LEU A 374 -22.38 -1.96 9.74
CA LEU A 374 -22.56 -3.03 10.73
C LEU A 374 -21.32 -3.19 11.64
N LYS A 375 -20.12 -3.14 11.06
CA LYS A 375 -18.86 -3.20 11.82
C LYS A 375 -18.74 -2.06 12.84
N GLY A 376 -19.21 -0.86 12.50
CA GLY A 376 -19.25 0.26 13.45
C GLY A 376 -20.08 -0.04 14.70
N ILE A 377 -21.18 -0.79 14.56
CA ILE A 377 -21.99 -1.25 15.70
C ILE A 377 -21.16 -2.17 16.62
N ASP A 378 -20.43 -3.13 16.05
CA ASP A 378 -19.58 -4.06 16.81
C ASP A 378 -18.47 -3.33 17.57
N VAL A 379 -17.87 -2.32 16.92
CA VAL A 379 -16.81 -1.50 17.51
C VAL A 379 -17.34 -0.67 18.67
N TYR A 380 -18.45 0.05 18.49
CA TYR A 380 -19.07 0.81 19.57
C TYR A 380 -19.54 -0.11 20.70
N GLU A 381 -20.15 -1.26 20.42
CA GLU A 381 -20.57 -2.20 21.47
C GLU A 381 -19.41 -2.51 22.44
N THR A 382 -18.24 -2.80 21.90
CA THR A 382 -17.06 -3.18 22.70
C THR A 382 -16.44 -1.99 23.43
N ILE A 383 -16.24 -0.86 22.75
CA ILE A 383 -15.68 0.36 23.34
C ILE A 383 -16.55 0.81 24.50
N LEU A 384 -17.86 0.87 24.27
CA LEU A 384 -18.84 1.30 25.26
C LEU A 384 -18.85 0.36 26.47
N ARG A 385 -18.79 -0.97 26.25
CA ARG A 385 -18.68 -1.96 27.34
C ARG A 385 -17.49 -1.68 28.27
N ASP A 386 -16.31 -1.42 27.71
CA ASP A 386 -15.09 -1.17 28.49
C ASP A 386 -15.12 0.20 29.19
N MET A 387 -15.58 1.25 28.50
CA MET A 387 -15.67 2.61 29.05
C MET A 387 -16.73 2.74 30.15
N TYR A 388 -17.83 1.99 30.06
CA TYR A 388 -18.92 2.03 31.04
C TYR A 388 -18.57 1.36 32.37
N MET A 389 -17.51 0.56 32.41
CA MET A 389 -17.09 -0.20 33.60
C MET A 389 -15.99 0.48 34.41
N TRP A 390 -15.32 1.50 33.87
CA TRP A 390 -14.15 2.10 34.51
C TRP A 390 -14.51 2.89 35.79
N ARG A 391 -13.70 2.71 36.86
CA ARG A 391 -13.70 3.49 38.11
C ARG A 391 -12.28 3.98 38.40
N ARG A 392 -12.15 5.19 38.96
CA ARG A 392 -10.88 5.67 39.53
C ARG A 392 -10.46 4.68 40.64
N PRO A 393 -9.23 4.13 40.63
CA PRO A 393 -8.78 3.31 41.75
C PRO A 393 -8.84 4.15 43.03
N THR A 394 -9.67 3.75 43.99
CA THR A 394 -9.65 4.37 45.32
C THR A 394 -8.30 4.05 45.95
N ALA A 395 -7.63 5.09 46.47
CA ALA A 395 -6.27 5.05 47.02
C ALA A 395 -6.09 4.18 48.29
N LEU A 396 -6.99 3.23 48.55
CA LEU A 396 -7.07 2.46 49.79
C LEU A 396 -7.01 0.93 49.59
N ARG A 397 -6.72 0.42 48.38
CA ARG A 397 -6.59 -1.04 48.15
C ARG A 397 -5.29 -1.52 47.48
N ALA A 398 -4.34 -0.63 47.20
CA ALA A 398 -3.07 -1.01 46.55
C ALA A 398 -1.86 -1.15 47.50
N LEU A 399 -2.07 -1.22 48.82
CA LEU A 399 -1.00 -1.21 49.83
C LEU A 399 -0.85 -2.51 50.66
N ALA A 400 -1.39 -3.63 50.20
CA ALA A 400 -1.14 -4.93 50.83
C ALA A 400 -0.82 -5.98 49.76
N GLN A 401 0.38 -6.57 49.86
CA GLN A 401 1.00 -7.56 48.96
C GLN A 401 1.68 -6.93 47.73
N LEU A 402 3.00 -6.91 47.53
CA LEU A 402 4.11 -7.65 48.13
C LEU A 402 5.39 -6.79 48.11
N HIS A 403 6.06 -6.67 49.26
CA HIS A 403 7.52 -6.55 49.33
C HIS A 403 8.03 -7.87 49.91
N ALA A 404 8.90 -8.59 49.19
CA ALA A 404 10.13 -9.17 49.72
C ALA A 404 10.84 -10.08 48.71
N ALA A 405 12.09 -9.69 48.43
CA ALA A 405 13.27 -10.49 48.13
C ALA A 405 13.66 -10.75 46.65
N PRO A 406 14.98 -10.66 46.35
CA PRO A 406 15.52 -10.38 45.03
C PRO A 406 15.91 -11.68 44.31
N ARG A 407 15.69 -11.76 42.98
CA ARG A 407 16.26 -12.84 42.18
C ARG A 407 16.88 -12.34 40.88
N SER A 408 18.11 -12.81 40.73
CA SER A 408 19.06 -12.77 39.63
C SER A 408 18.49 -12.60 38.22
N VAL A 409 19.23 -11.79 37.46
CA VAL A 409 19.26 -11.79 35.99
C VAL A 409 19.64 -13.19 35.50
N SER A 410 18.65 -13.99 35.08
CA SER A 410 18.88 -15.10 34.14
C SER A 410 17.57 -15.53 33.48
N ALA A 411 17.65 -15.70 32.16
CA ALA A 411 16.68 -16.31 31.26
C ALA A 411 15.38 -15.52 30.99
N LEU A 412 15.45 -14.61 30.01
CA LEU A 412 14.35 -14.36 29.08
C LEU A 412 13.96 -15.71 28.44
N ARG A 413 12.95 -16.39 29.00
CA ARG A 413 12.22 -17.41 28.24
C ARG A 413 11.36 -16.68 27.23
N SER A 414 11.85 -16.61 26.00
CA SER A 414 10.99 -16.28 24.86
C SER A 414 9.94 -17.38 24.74
N PHE A 415 8.67 -17.03 24.95
CA PHE A 415 7.61 -17.81 24.34
C PHE A 415 7.68 -17.49 22.84
N SER A 416 8.37 -18.33 22.04
CA SER A 416 8.21 -18.24 20.59
C SER A 416 6.82 -18.80 20.24
N SER A 417 5.84 -17.91 20.04
CA SER A 417 4.58 -18.28 19.42
C SER A 417 4.81 -18.31 17.91
N LEU A 418 5.32 -19.43 17.40
CA LEU A 418 5.38 -19.67 15.96
C LEU A 418 3.98 -19.45 15.36
N PRO A 419 3.88 -18.83 14.17
CA PRO A 419 2.62 -18.76 13.45
C PRO A 419 2.00 -20.16 13.31
N SER A 420 0.69 -20.28 13.40
CA SER A 420 0.00 -21.59 13.43
C SER A 420 0.21 -22.45 12.18
N TRP A 421 0.54 -21.83 11.04
CA TRP A 421 0.86 -22.51 9.79
C TRP A 421 2.33 -22.90 9.67
N ALA A 422 3.21 -22.40 10.55
CA ALA A 422 4.64 -22.61 10.45
C ALA A 422 5.04 -23.98 11.00
N THR A 423 5.90 -24.70 10.27
CA THR A 423 6.40 -26.03 10.64
C THR A 423 7.87 -26.05 11.05
N VAL A 424 8.58 -24.93 10.87
CA VAL A 424 9.97 -24.76 11.28
C VAL A 424 10.14 -23.49 12.11
N ASP A 425 11.13 -23.47 13.01
CA ASP A 425 11.52 -22.29 13.78
C ASP A 425 12.90 -21.81 13.28
N PRO A 426 12.99 -20.69 12.54
CA PRO A 426 14.26 -20.20 11.96
C PRO A 426 15.37 -19.99 13.00
N GLN A 427 15.02 -19.76 14.26
CA GLN A 427 15.98 -19.56 15.34
C GLN A 427 16.49 -20.87 15.96
N LYS A 428 15.76 -21.98 15.79
CA LYS A 428 16.11 -23.29 16.37
C LYS A 428 16.66 -24.28 15.34
N LEU A 429 16.50 -24.03 14.04
CA LEU A 429 17.07 -24.86 12.98
C LEU A 429 18.57 -25.11 13.25
N SER A 430 18.93 -26.38 13.35
CA SER A 430 20.28 -26.86 13.71
C SER A 430 20.38 -28.37 13.46
N ALA A 431 21.57 -28.96 13.57
CA ALA A 431 21.71 -30.43 13.55
C ALA A 431 20.88 -31.15 14.62
N ALA A 432 20.68 -30.53 15.79
CA ALA A 432 19.87 -31.09 16.86
C ALA A 432 18.35 -30.99 16.58
N HIS A 433 17.94 -30.03 15.76
CA HIS A 433 16.54 -29.77 15.40
C HIS A 433 16.43 -29.46 13.91
N PRO A 434 16.66 -30.47 13.03
CA PRO A 434 16.59 -30.25 11.59
C PRO A 434 15.16 -29.97 11.16
N GLY A 435 14.98 -29.04 10.22
CA GLY A 435 13.68 -28.79 9.59
C GLY A 435 13.34 -29.86 8.56
N GLU A 436 12.05 -30.16 8.42
CA GLU A 436 11.55 -31.21 7.53
C GLU A 436 10.81 -30.60 6.34
N GLY A 437 11.23 -30.98 5.13
CA GLY A 437 10.57 -30.62 3.89
C GLY A 437 9.49 -31.63 3.50
N PHE A 438 8.52 -31.15 2.73
CA PHE A 438 7.40 -31.93 2.19
C PHE A 438 7.08 -31.48 0.77
N ASN A 439 6.81 -32.43 -0.12
CA ASN A 439 6.17 -32.12 -1.38
C ASN A 439 4.69 -31.79 -1.15
N LEU A 440 4.08 -31.04 -2.07
CA LEU A 440 2.63 -30.86 -2.15
C LEU A 440 2.16 -31.44 -3.47
N VAL A 441 1.24 -32.39 -3.46
CA VAL A 441 0.65 -32.94 -4.68
C VAL A 441 -0.81 -33.30 -4.43
N HIS A 442 -1.71 -32.94 -5.36
CA HIS A 442 -3.16 -33.13 -5.18
C HIS A 442 -3.71 -32.51 -3.89
N GLY A 443 -3.09 -31.43 -3.41
CA GLY A 443 -3.50 -30.74 -2.19
C GLY A 443 -3.03 -31.39 -0.88
N GLU A 444 -2.23 -32.46 -0.94
CA GLU A 444 -1.72 -33.17 0.22
C GLU A 444 -0.20 -32.98 0.38
N TRP A 445 0.24 -32.74 1.62
CA TRP A 445 1.67 -32.66 1.96
C TRP A 445 2.24 -34.06 2.15
N VAL A 446 3.20 -34.46 1.32
CA VAL A 446 3.74 -35.83 1.29
C VAL A 446 5.27 -35.85 1.40
N LYS A 447 5.80 -36.91 1.98
CA LYS A 447 7.23 -37.23 1.96
C LYS A 447 7.58 -38.06 0.73
N SER A 448 8.83 -37.99 0.29
CA SER A 448 9.41 -38.91 -0.68
C SER A 448 10.03 -40.12 0.00
N ALA A 449 10.26 -41.19 -0.77
CA ALA A 449 10.96 -42.38 -0.30
C ALA A 449 12.40 -42.08 0.16
N THR A 450 13.04 -41.08 -0.42
CA THR A 450 14.37 -40.61 -0.06
C THR A 450 14.36 -39.12 0.28
N SER A 451 15.34 -38.70 1.07
CA SER A 451 15.56 -37.30 1.45
C SER A 451 16.99 -36.86 1.13
N GLU A 452 17.15 -35.59 0.78
CA GLU A 452 18.42 -34.89 0.67
C GLU A 452 18.70 -34.15 2.00
N GLU A 453 19.89 -34.36 2.56
CA GLU A 453 20.38 -33.61 3.72
C GLU A 453 21.00 -32.30 3.24
N ILE A 454 20.41 -31.17 3.61
CA ILE A 454 20.97 -29.85 3.30
C ILE A 454 21.78 -29.40 4.51
N VAL A 455 23.01 -28.97 4.24
CA VAL A 455 23.92 -28.42 5.24
C VAL A 455 23.70 -26.92 5.42
N ASP A 456 23.81 -26.44 6.66
CA ASP A 456 23.77 -25.02 6.97
C ASP A 456 25.01 -24.33 6.34
N PRO A 457 24.81 -23.30 5.49
CA PRO A 457 25.92 -22.64 4.81
C PRO A 457 26.98 -22.03 5.73
N MET A 458 26.67 -21.78 7.01
CA MET A 458 27.56 -21.13 7.95
C MET A 458 28.52 -22.09 8.66
N ASN A 459 28.12 -23.36 8.85
CA ASN A 459 28.89 -24.30 9.68
C ASN A 459 28.98 -25.73 9.12
N GLY A 460 28.22 -26.08 8.08
CA GLY A 460 28.23 -27.41 7.46
C GLY A 460 27.38 -28.46 8.16
N ASP A 461 26.69 -28.12 9.26
CA ASP A 461 25.80 -29.04 9.97
C ASP A 461 24.52 -29.30 9.17
N VAL A 462 24.01 -30.54 9.17
CA VAL A 462 22.73 -30.87 8.53
C VAL A 462 21.57 -30.27 9.32
N PHE A 463 21.02 -29.15 8.85
CA PHE A 463 19.92 -28.43 9.50
C PHE A 463 18.55 -28.57 8.80
N LEU A 464 18.51 -29.18 7.60
CA LEU A 464 17.26 -29.48 6.88
C LEU A 464 17.34 -30.87 6.23
N ARG A 465 16.19 -31.55 6.21
CA ARG A 465 15.95 -32.81 5.49
C ARG A 465 14.84 -32.57 4.47
N MET A 466 15.21 -32.43 3.20
CA MET A 466 14.27 -32.11 2.12
C MET A 466 13.92 -33.38 1.33
N PRO A 467 12.69 -33.52 0.79
CA PRO A 467 12.35 -34.65 -0.05
C PRO A 467 13.25 -34.69 -1.29
N ALA A 468 13.71 -35.88 -1.66
CA ALA A 468 14.47 -36.11 -2.88
C ALA A 468 13.62 -36.97 -3.83
N THR A 469 12.60 -36.35 -4.45
CA THR A 469 11.65 -37.08 -5.30
C THR A 469 12.37 -37.80 -6.44
N GLN A 470 12.08 -39.08 -6.60
CA GLN A 470 12.66 -39.95 -7.63
C GLN A 470 11.75 -40.08 -8.85
N SER A 471 12.29 -40.52 -9.99
CA SER A 471 11.54 -40.73 -11.24
C SER A 471 10.33 -41.67 -11.09
N SER A 472 10.40 -42.64 -10.17
CA SER A 472 9.30 -43.57 -9.85
C SER A 472 8.13 -42.93 -9.11
N GLU A 473 8.32 -41.74 -8.53
CA GLU A 473 7.33 -41.02 -7.72
C GLU A 473 6.62 -39.89 -8.51
N LEU A 474 6.87 -39.78 -9.82
CA LEU A 474 6.34 -38.70 -10.65
C LEU A 474 4.88 -38.88 -11.06
N ALA A 475 4.32 -40.09 -10.96
CA ALA A 475 2.98 -40.40 -11.46
C ALA A 475 1.86 -39.51 -10.85
N PRO A 476 1.84 -39.21 -9.53
CA PRO A 476 0.85 -38.31 -8.93
C PRO A 476 0.92 -36.89 -9.49
N PHE A 477 2.12 -36.34 -9.71
CA PHE A 477 2.30 -35.01 -10.31
C PHE A 477 1.80 -34.98 -11.75
N VAL A 478 2.08 -36.03 -12.54
CA VAL A 478 1.56 -36.16 -13.91
C VAL A 478 0.03 -36.18 -13.92
N ALA A 479 -0.57 -36.98 -13.05
CA ALA A 479 -2.03 -37.04 -12.92
C ALA A 479 -2.62 -35.70 -12.49
N SER A 480 -2.00 -35.01 -11.52
CA SER A 480 -2.41 -33.69 -11.03
C SER A 480 -2.43 -32.63 -12.10
N MET A 481 -1.36 -32.55 -12.89
CA MET A 481 -1.26 -31.57 -13.97
C MET A 481 -2.26 -31.83 -15.09
N ALA A 482 -2.61 -33.09 -15.35
CA ALA A 482 -3.62 -33.47 -16.34
C ALA A 482 -5.05 -33.03 -15.97
N LEU A 483 -5.33 -32.75 -14.69
CA LEU A 483 -6.65 -32.27 -14.24
C LEU A 483 -6.93 -30.81 -14.66
N CYS A 484 -5.90 -30.03 -14.98
CA CYS A 484 -6.10 -28.66 -15.47
C CYS A 484 -6.27 -28.65 -17.00
N PRO A 485 -7.44 -28.27 -17.52
CA PRO A 485 -7.65 -28.15 -18.95
C PRO A 485 -6.90 -26.93 -19.52
N LYS A 486 -6.71 -26.92 -20.84
CA LYS A 486 -6.01 -25.83 -21.57
C LYS A 486 -6.69 -24.46 -21.45
N HIS A 487 -7.97 -24.43 -21.08
CA HIS A 487 -8.72 -23.21 -20.81
C HIS A 487 -8.66 -22.78 -19.33
N GLY A 488 -7.67 -23.28 -18.59
CA GLY A 488 -7.37 -22.90 -17.21
C GLY A 488 -8.33 -23.45 -16.15
N LEU A 489 -8.01 -23.19 -14.89
CA LEU A 489 -8.90 -23.34 -13.74
C LEU A 489 -10.04 -22.30 -13.81
N HIS A 490 -9.72 -21.10 -14.28
CA HIS A 490 -10.65 -20.03 -14.62
C HIS A 490 -10.13 -19.23 -15.83
N ASN A 491 -11.01 -18.47 -16.48
CA ASN A 491 -10.70 -17.56 -17.59
C ASN A 491 -11.79 -16.47 -17.63
N PRO A 492 -11.72 -15.47 -18.53
CA PRO A 492 -12.69 -14.37 -18.58
C PRO A 492 -14.18 -14.78 -18.70
N PHE A 493 -14.49 -16.03 -19.07
CA PHE A 493 -15.85 -16.55 -19.18
C PHE A 493 -16.15 -17.73 -18.24
N LYS A 494 -15.16 -18.26 -17.53
CA LYS A 494 -15.29 -19.51 -16.76
C LYS A 494 -14.75 -19.33 -15.37
N ASN A 495 -15.56 -19.64 -14.36
CA ASN A 495 -15.19 -19.53 -12.94
C ASN A 495 -14.63 -18.13 -12.58
N VAL A 496 -15.24 -17.07 -13.13
CA VAL A 496 -14.76 -15.68 -13.03
C VAL A 496 -14.64 -15.18 -11.58
N GLN A 497 -15.42 -15.75 -10.66
CA GLN A 497 -15.32 -15.46 -9.23
C GLN A 497 -13.93 -15.76 -8.64
N ARG A 498 -13.14 -16.62 -9.30
CA ARG A 498 -11.78 -16.93 -8.86
C ARG A 498 -10.81 -15.76 -8.98
N TYR A 499 -11.05 -14.80 -9.87
CA TYR A 499 -10.26 -13.58 -9.90
C TYR A 499 -10.42 -12.78 -8.59
N VAL A 500 -11.67 -12.64 -8.11
CA VAL A 500 -11.98 -11.95 -6.85
C VAL A 500 -11.41 -12.72 -5.66
N HIS A 501 -11.57 -14.04 -5.65
CA HIS A 501 -11.01 -14.91 -4.62
C HIS A 501 -9.49 -14.74 -4.48
N TYR A 502 -8.75 -14.70 -5.58
CA TYR A 502 -7.30 -14.46 -5.51
C TYR A 502 -6.95 -13.02 -5.09
N GLY A 503 -7.83 -12.05 -5.34
CA GLY A 503 -7.74 -10.72 -4.74
C GLY A 503 -7.89 -10.74 -3.21
N GLU A 504 -8.79 -11.57 -2.68
CA GLU A 504 -8.96 -11.76 -1.22
C GLU A 504 -7.80 -12.53 -0.59
N VAL A 505 -7.30 -13.58 -1.25
CA VAL A 505 -6.10 -14.31 -0.82
C VAL A 505 -4.91 -13.35 -0.74
N SER A 506 -4.73 -12.50 -1.75
CA SER A 506 -3.66 -11.50 -1.79
C SER A 506 -3.80 -10.48 -0.67
N ASN A 507 -5.01 -10.00 -0.39
CA ASN A 507 -5.26 -9.07 0.72
C ASN A 507 -4.95 -9.70 2.08
N ARG A 508 -5.38 -10.95 2.33
CA ARG A 508 -5.11 -11.67 3.58
C ARG A 508 -3.62 -11.95 3.77
N ALA A 509 -2.95 -12.45 2.72
CA ALA A 509 -1.52 -12.72 2.77
C ALA A 509 -0.69 -11.44 2.93
N GLY A 510 -1.05 -10.37 2.21
CA GLY A 510 -0.42 -9.05 2.35
C GLY A 510 -0.60 -8.48 3.77
N THR A 511 -1.78 -8.64 4.36
CA THR A 511 -2.06 -8.26 5.76
C THR A 511 -1.23 -9.11 6.73
N MET A 512 -1.11 -10.42 6.51
CA MET A 512 -0.32 -11.30 7.38
C MET A 512 1.17 -10.94 7.35
N LEU A 513 1.72 -10.60 6.19
CA LEU A 513 3.10 -10.11 6.06
C LEU A 513 3.31 -8.69 6.63
N ARG A 514 2.26 -7.95 7.02
CA ARG A 514 2.40 -6.70 7.79
C ARG A 514 2.70 -6.96 9.26
N ASP A 515 2.38 -8.14 9.79
CA ASP A 515 2.76 -8.50 11.16
C ASP A 515 4.29 -8.56 11.25
N PRO A 516 4.92 -7.76 12.12
CA PRO A 516 6.38 -7.75 12.27
C PRO A 516 6.96 -9.13 12.62
N ASN A 517 6.22 -9.98 13.33
CA ASN A 517 6.68 -11.31 13.71
C ASN A 517 6.71 -12.25 12.50
N VAL A 518 5.70 -12.18 11.64
CA VAL A 518 5.65 -12.96 10.39
C VAL A 518 6.71 -12.47 9.41
N ALA A 519 6.88 -11.16 9.27
CA ALA A 519 7.91 -10.60 8.42
C ALA A 519 9.32 -11.00 8.90
N ALA A 520 9.58 -10.91 10.21
CA ALA A 520 10.84 -11.34 10.81
C ALA A 520 11.06 -12.85 10.71
N PHE A 521 10.00 -13.66 10.76
CA PHE A 521 10.06 -15.10 10.55
C PHE A 521 10.63 -15.42 9.16
N PHE A 522 10.03 -14.87 8.10
CA PHE A 522 10.51 -15.11 6.73
C PHE A 522 11.89 -14.51 6.50
N ALA A 523 12.15 -13.30 6.98
CA ALA A 523 13.47 -12.67 6.85
C ALA A 523 14.57 -13.55 7.47
N ARG A 524 14.36 -14.06 8.68
CA ARG A 524 15.32 -14.97 9.34
C ARG A 524 15.43 -16.31 8.63
N LEU A 525 14.32 -16.88 8.16
CA LEU A 525 14.35 -18.15 7.42
C LEU A 525 15.15 -18.02 6.12
N ILE A 526 14.94 -16.92 5.39
CA ILE A 526 15.72 -16.56 4.19
C ILE A 526 17.21 -16.48 4.54
N GLN A 527 17.59 -15.74 5.59
CA GLN A 527 19.00 -15.62 6.00
C GLN A 527 19.65 -16.98 6.32
N ARG A 528 18.90 -17.92 6.90
CA ARG A 528 19.41 -19.24 7.26
C ARG A 528 19.74 -20.10 6.05
N VAL A 529 18.96 -20.01 4.97
CA VAL A 529 19.13 -20.87 3.78
C VAL A 529 19.83 -20.17 2.61
N SER A 530 19.71 -18.84 2.54
CA SER A 530 20.30 -17.97 1.52
C SER A 530 21.01 -16.81 2.24
N PRO A 531 22.22 -17.06 2.79
CA PRO A 531 22.89 -16.11 3.68
C PRO A 531 23.08 -14.75 3.04
N LYS A 532 22.41 -13.77 3.64
CA LYS A 532 22.43 -12.35 3.28
C LYS A 532 22.16 -11.52 4.53
N SER A 533 22.45 -10.23 4.49
CA SER A 533 22.15 -9.35 5.63
C SER A 533 20.65 -9.34 5.95
N TYR A 534 20.28 -9.08 7.20
CA TYR A 534 18.86 -9.06 7.62
C TYR A 534 18.09 -8.02 6.81
N ALA A 535 18.70 -6.86 6.56
CA ALA A 535 18.12 -5.80 5.74
C ALA A 535 17.79 -6.28 4.31
N GLN A 536 18.66 -7.07 3.68
CA GLN A 536 18.40 -7.63 2.35
C GLN A 536 17.28 -8.67 2.38
N ALA A 537 17.26 -9.56 3.38
CA ALA A 537 16.18 -10.54 3.54
C ALA A 537 14.83 -9.87 3.85
N GLU A 538 14.82 -8.84 4.68
CA GLU A 538 13.62 -8.06 5.00
C GLU A 538 13.09 -7.30 3.78
N VAL A 539 13.97 -6.77 2.92
CA VAL A 539 13.57 -6.13 1.65
C VAL A 539 12.81 -7.12 0.76
N GLU A 540 13.29 -8.36 0.64
CA GLU A 540 12.64 -9.41 -0.15
C GLU A 540 11.21 -9.70 0.35
N VAL A 541 11.03 -9.76 1.68
CA VAL A 541 9.71 -9.90 2.31
C VAL A 541 8.84 -8.68 2.05
N ARG A 542 9.41 -7.47 2.12
CA ARG A 542 8.68 -6.21 1.91
C ARG A 542 8.21 -6.05 0.47
N VAL A 543 9.03 -6.40 -0.51
CA VAL A 543 8.67 -6.38 -1.95
C VAL A 543 7.52 -7.36 -2.18
N THR A 544 7.63 -8.58 -1.64
CA THR A 544 6.58 -9.61 -1.75
C THR A 544 5.26 -9.17 -1.12
N ARG A 545 5.30 -8.57 0.08
CA ARG A 545 4.12 -7.97 0.72
C ARG A 545 3.49 -6.89 -0.15
N LYS A 546 4.31 -5.98 -0.69
CA LYS A 546 3.80 -4.88 -1.52
C LYS A 546 3.22 -5.38 -2.85
N PHE A 547 3.77 -6.45 -3.41
CA PHE A 547 3.19 -7.13 -4.56
C PHE A 547 1.79 -7.67 -4.26
N LEU A 548 1.60 -8.36 -3.12
CA LEU A 548 0.29 -8.83 -2.69
C LEU A 548 -0.72 -7.69 -2.52
N GLU A 549 -0.28 -6.56 -1.97
CA GLU A 549 -1.11 -5.35 -1.84
C GLU A 549 -1.53 -4.78 -3.21
N ASN A 550 -0.66 -4.81 -4.21
CA ASN A 550 -0.99 -4.37 -5.57
C ASN A 550 -2.08 -5.23 -6.22
N PHE A 551 -2.21 -6.50 -5.82
CA PHE A 551 -3.17 -7.46 -6.39
C PHE A 551 -4.31 -7.79 -5.43
N SER A 552 -4.64 -6.89 -4.51
CA SER A 552 -5.80 -7.02 -3.62
C SER A 552 -7.09 -6.51 -4.27
N GLY A 553 -8.25 -6.96 -3.79
CA GLY A 553 -9.57 -6.56 -4.32
C GLY A 553 -9.75 -6.95 -5.78
N ASP A 554 -10.20 -6.04 -6.64
CA ASP A 554 -10.44 -6.31 -8.07
C ASP A 554 -9.18 -6.27 -8.95
N GLN A 555 -8.00 -6.05 -8.38
CA GLN A 555 -6.78 -5.91 -9.19
C GLN A 555 -6.42 -7.20 -9.93
N VAL A 556 -6.70 -8.38 -9.36
CA VAL A 556 -6.59 -9.65 -10.07
C VAL A 556 -7.62 -9.77 -11.20
N ARG A 557 -8.84 -9.25 -11.00
CA ARG A 557 -9.87 -9.16 -12.06
C ARG A 557 -9.41 -8.26 -13.20
N PHE A 558 -8.74 -7.15 -12.90
CA PHE A 558 -8.25 -6.21 -13.90
C PHE A 558 -7.08 -6.76 -14.75
N LEU A 559 -6.36 -7.77 -14.28
CA LEU A 559 -5.41 -8.51 -15.12
C LEU A 559 -6.10 -9.22 -16.30
N ALA A 560 -7.36 -9.62 -16.13
CA ALA A 560 -8.17 -10.29 -17.15
C ALA A 560 -8.90 -9.34 -18.10
N ARG A 561 -8.62 -8.03 -18.03
CA ARG A 561 -9.21 -7.02 -18.91
C ARG A 561 -9.02 -7.38 -20.39
N SER A 562 -10.11 -7.32 -21.15
CA SER A 562 -10.13 -7.47 -22.61
C SER A 562 -10.26 -6.12 -23.31
N PHE A 563 -10.13 -6.13 -24.63
CA PHE A 563 -10.51 -5.03 -25.51
C PHE A 563 -11.47 -5.53 -26.60
N GLY A 564 -12.23 -4.61 -27.20
CA GLY A 564 -13.13 -4.93 -28.31
C GLY A 564 -13.03 -3.88 -29.41
N VAL A 565 -13.23 -4.31 -30.66
CA VAL A 565 -13.22 -3.47 -31.85
C VAL A 565 -14.48 -3.80 -32.69
N PRO A 566 -15.24 -2.79 -33.13
CA PRO A 566 -16.36 -3.00 -34.06
C PRO A 566 -15.92 -3.75 -35.33
N GLY A 567 -16.77 -4.65 -35.84
CA GLY A 567 -16.55 -5.32 -37.11
C GLY A 567 -16.99 -4.48 -38.31
N ASP A 568 -16.98 -5.10 -39.49
CA ASP A 568 -17.24 -4.43 -40.77
C ASP A 568 -18.74 -4.20 -41.03
N HIS A 569 -19.61 -4.92 -40.32
CA HIS A 569 -21.07 -4.84 -40.45
C HIS A 569 -21.79 -5.02 -39.11
N LEU A 570 -23.09 -4.69 -39.11
CA LEU A 570 -23.94 -4.82 -37.92
C LEU A 570 -23.98 -6.27 -37.43
N GLY A 571 -23.79 -6.46 -36.12
CA GLY A 571 -23.73 -7.78 -35.50
C GLY A 571 -22.33 -8.38 -35.44
N GLN A 572 -21.34 -7.76 -36.08
CA GLN A 572 -19.96 -8.21 -36.02
C GLN A 572 -19.14 -7.39 -35.01
N ALA A 573 -18.43 -8.08 -34.13
CA ALA A 573 -17.48 -7.46 -33.18
C ALA A 573 -16.34 -8.43 -32.85
N SER A 574 -15.11 -7.91 -32.81
CA SER A 574 -13.91 -8.64 -32.42
C SER A 574 -13.50 -8.28 -30.99
N HIS A 575 -13.06 -9.26 -30.21
CA HIS A 575 -12.65 -9.07 -28.83
C HIS A 575 -11.37 -9.84 -28.52
N GLY A 576 -10.36 -9.12 -28.01
CA GLY A 576 -9.09 -9.67 -27.58
C GLY A 576 -9.06 -9.95 -26.08
N TYR A 577 -8.88 -11.22 -25.71
CA TYR A 577 -8.83 -11.68 -24.31
C TYR A 577 -7.44 -12.15 -23.88
N ARG A 578 -7.16 -12.01 -22.58
CA ARG A 578 -6.06 -12.71 -21.91
C ARG A 578 -6.53 -14.09 -21.49
N TRP A 579 -5.92 -15.12 -22.06
CA TRP A 579 -6.30 -16.52 -21.86
C TRP A 579 -5.22 -17.29 -21.08
N PRO A 580 -5.57 -18.12 -20.08
CA PRO A 580 -4.60 -18.98 -19.43
C PRO A 580 -3.98 -19.99 -20.40
N TYR A 581 -2.79 -20.47 -20.07
CA TYR A 581 -2.17 -21.62 -20.73
C TYR A 581 -2.75 -22.96 -20.22
N GLY A 582 -3.26 -23.00 -18.98
CA GLY A 582 -3.75 -24.21 -18.32
C GLY A 582 -2.69 -24.79 -17.37
N PRO A 583 -2.17 -26.00 -17.60
CA PRO A 583 -1.07 -26.54 -16.80
C PRO A 583 0.25 -25.86 -17.18
N VAL A 584 0.93 -25.26 -16.19
CA VAL A 584 2.22 -24.57 -16.35
C VAL A 584 3.25 -25.05 -15.31
N ALA A 585 4.52 -24.83 -15.58
CA ALA A 585 5.60 -25.11 -14.62
C ALA A 585 6.36 -23.83 -14.23
N LEU A 586 6.90 -23.81 -13.02
CA LEU A 586 7.67 -22.71 -12.46
C LEU A 586 8.92 -23.28 -11.76
N ILE A 587 10.10 -22.88 -12.18
CA ILE A 587 11.38 -23.31 -11.63
C ILE A 587 12.19 -22.09 -11.22
N THR A 588 12.56 -21.98 -9.94
CA THR A 588 13.24 -20.80 -9.39
C THR A 588 14.57 -21.14 -8.70
N PRO A 589 15.51 -20.18 -8.64
CA PRO A 589 16.86 -20.40 -8.11
C PRO A 589 16.91 -20.21 -6.58
N PHE A 590 18.13 -20.17 -6.05
CA PHE A 590 18.40 -20.12 -4.61
C PHE A 590 18.52 -18.70 -4.02
N ASN A 591 18.81 -17.70 -4.85
CA ASN A 591 19.26 -16.38 -4.40
C ASN A 591 18.13 -15.50 -3.84
N PHE A 592 16.90 -15.62 -4.37
CA PHE A 592 15.70 -14.98 -3.82
C PHE A 592 14.61 -16.05 -3.61
N PRO A 593 14.69 -16.82 -2.52
CA PRO A 593 13.83 -17.98 -2.28
C PRO A 593 12.38 -17.62 -1.90
N PHE A 594 12.09 -16.33 -1.71
CA PHE A 594 10.77 -15.84 -1.35
C PHE A 594 10.17 -15.00 -2.48
N GLU A 595 10.88 -13.95 -2.93
CA GLU A 595 10.31 -12.99 -3.88
C GLU A 595 10.02 -13.61 -5.26
N ILE A 596 11.01 -14.25 -5.89
CA ILE A 596 10.86 -14.83 -7.23
C ILE A 596 9.75 -15.89 -7.28
N PRO A 597 9.76 -16.95 -6.43
CA PRO A 597 8.74 -17.98 -6.51
C PRO A 597 7.34 -17.49 -6.13
N VAL A 598 7.19 -16.56 -5.19
CA VAL A 598 5.86 -16.06 -4.80
C VAL A 598 5.24 -15.21 -5.90
N LEU A 599 5.99 -14.24 -6.44
CA LEU A 599 5.49 -13.33 -7.48
C LEU A 599 5.09 -14.11 -8.75
N GLN A 600 5.91 -15.09 -9.15
CA GLN A 600 5.62 -15.91 -10.33
C GLN A 600 4.49 -16.91 -10.09
N LEU A 601 4.44 -17.57 -8.91
CA LEU A 601 3.35 -18.49 -8.56
C LEU A 601 2.01 -17.77 -8.63
N LEU A 602 1.91 -16.61 -7.95
CA LEU A 602 0.67 -15.86 -7.89
C LEU A 602 0.31 -15.27 -9.26
N GLY A 603 1.26 -14.76 -10.03
CA GLY A 603 1.02 -14.35 -11.42
C GLY A 603 0.40 -15.46 -12.27
N ALA A 604 0.92 -16.69 -12.17
CA ALA A 604 0.38 -17.84 -12.87
C ALA A 604 -1.05 -18.18 -12.43
N LEU A 605 -1.30 -18.21 -11.12
CA LEU A 605 -2.60 -18.50 -10.53
C LEU A 605 -3.64 -17.43 -10.87
N PHE A 606 -3.26 -16.14 -10.82
CA PHE A 606 -4.10 -14.99 -11.16
C PHE A 606 -4.63 -15.07 -12.59
N MET A 607 -3.81 -15.54 -13.54
CA MET A 607 -4.24 -15.70 -14.93
C MET A 607 -5.06 -16.98 -15.18
N GLY A 608 -5.21 -17.84 -14.17
CA GLY A 608 -6.04 -19.04 -14.24
C GLY A 608 -5.31 -20.33 -14.56
N ASN A 609 -3.99 -20.38 -14.39
CA ASN A 609 -3.20 -21.59 -14.59
C ASN A 609 -3.19 -22.49 -13.34
N LYS A 610 -2.86 -23.77 -13.53
CA LYS A 610 -2.44 -24.69 -12.45
C LYS A 610 -0.92 -24.82 -12.50
N VAL A 611 -0.24 -24.70 -11.36
CA VAL A 611 1.22 -24.55 -11.32
C VAL A 611 1.90 -25.78 -10.77
N LEU A 612 2.88 -26.31 -11.50
CA LEU A 612 3.90 -27.21 -10.97
C LEU A 612 5.12 -26.38 -10.56
N LEU A 613 5.32 -26.19 -9.26
CA LEU A 613 6.37 -25.36 -8.68
C LEU A 613 7.56 -26.21 -8.23
N LYS A 614 8.77 -25.79 -8.62
CA LYS A 614 10.04 -26.27 -8.09
C LYS A 614 10.91 -25.08 -7.68
N VAL A 615 11.35 -25.08 -6.43
CA VAL A 615 12.40 -24.19 -5.93
C VAL A 615 13.70 -25.00 -5.76
N ASP A 616 14.88 -24.38 -5.78
CA ASP A 616 16.13 -25.08 -5.41
C ASP A 616 16.00 -25.68 -4.00
N SER A 617 16.31 -26.98 -3.87
CA SER A 617 16.14 -27.75 -2.63
C SER A 617 16.81 -27.08 -1.43
N LYS A 618 17.96 -26.40 -1.63
CA LYS A 618 18.73 -25.74 -0.55
C LYS A 618 17.93 -24.69 0.21
N VAL A 619 16.96 -24.07 -0.46
CA VAL A 619 16.22 -22.91 0.07
C VAL A 619 14.70 -23.08 0.07
N SER A 620 14.22 -24.15 -0.57
CA SER A 620 12.81 -24.46 -0.81
C SER A 620 11.92 -24.50 0.44
N ILE A 621 12.49 -24.68 1.64
CA ILE A 621 11.75 -24.59 2.90
C ILE A 621 11.06 -23.22 3.08
N VAL A 622 11.65 -22.14 2.57
CA VAL A 622 11.03 -20.80 2.60
C VAL A 622 9.69 -20.80 1.86
N MET A 623 9.66 -21.43 0.68
CA MET A 623 8.46 -21.50 -0.14
C MET A 623 7.44 -22.50 0.41
N GLN A 624 7.87 -23.58 1.07
CA GLN A 624 6.96 -24.47 1.81
C GLN A 624 6.16 -23.69 2.85
N GLU A 625 6.86 -22.93 3.70
CA GLU A 625 6.22 -22.14 4.77
C GLU A 625 5.30 -21.06 4.18
N MET A 626 5.70 -20.45 3.06
CA MET A 626 4.86 -19.50 2.33
C MET A 626 3.60 -20.13 1.74
N LEU A 627 3.68 -21.33 1.15
CA LEU A 627 2.52 -22.07 0.66
C LEU A 627 1.55 -22.40 1.80
N ARG A 628 2.07 -22.82 2.96
CA ARG A 628 1.24 -23.05 4.16
C ARG A 628 0.54 -21.78 4.61
N MET A 629 1.23 -20.64 4.61
CA MET A 629 0.62 -19.33 4.89
C MET A 629 -0.45 -18.97 3.86
N LEU A 630 -0.19 -19.17 2.56
CA LEU A 630 -1.17 -18.91 1.50
C LEU A 630 -2.41 -19.80 1.63
N HIS A 631 -2.25 -21.08 1.99
CA HIS A 631 -3.38 -21.97 2.28
C HIS A 631 -4.17 -21.49 3.50
N ALA A 632 -3.51 -21.05 4.57
CA ALA A 632 -4.17 -20.42 5.71
C ALA A 632 -4.89 -19.11 5.33
N CYS A 633 -4.41 -18.41 4.31
CA CYS A 633 -5.06 -17.26 3.68
C CYS A 633 -6.12 -17.64 2.63
N GLY A 634 -6.49 -18.92 2.52
CA GLY A 634 -7.57 -19.42 1.69
C GLY A 634 -7.21 -19.80 0.26
N MET A 635 -5.94 -19.82 -0.12
CA MET A 635 -5.52 -20.39 -1.41
C MET A 635 -5.86 -21.89 -1.46
N PRO A 636 -6.54 -22.39 -2.51
CA PRO A 636 -6.85 -23.82 -2.62
C PRO A 636 -5.57 -24.66 -2.76
N THR A 637 -5.43 -25.70 -1.95
CA THR A 637 -4.24 -26.57 -1.94
C THR A 637 -4.03 -27.32 -3.25
N THR A 638 -5.08 -27.51 -4.05
CA THR A 638 -5.04 -28.22 -5.33
C THR A 638 -4.57 -27.38 -6.52
N ASP A 639 -4.46 -26.06 -6.35
CA ASP A 639 -4.12 -25.13 -7.43
C ASP A 639 -2.62 -25.13 -7.79
N VAL A 640 -1.79 -25.64 -6.88
CA VAL A 640 -0.34 -25.77 -7.03
C VAL A 640 0.12 -27.16 -6.56
N ASP A 641 1.03 -27.76 -7.32
CA ASP A 641 1.85 -28.87 -6.84
C ASP A 641 3.27 -28.37 -6.60
N PHE A 642 3.87 -28.72 -5.47
CA PHE A 642 5.22 -28.32 -5.08
C PHE A 642 6.14 -29.54 -4.99
N ILE A 643 7.18 -29.57 -5.82
CA ILE A 643 8.10 -30.70 -5.94
C ILE A 643 9.52 -30.33 -5.55
N HIS A 644 10.14 -31.19 -4.75
CA HIS A 644 11.57 -31.18 -4.44
C HIS A 644 12.24 -32.30 -5.23
N SER A 645 13.13 -31.93 -6.14
CA SER A 645 13.83 -32.89 -6.99
C SER A 645 15.14 -32.33 -7.51
N THR A 646 15.99 -33.22 -8.04
CA THR A 646 17.13 -32.81 -8.87
C THR A 646 16.64 -32.21 -10.19
N GLY A 647 17.51 -31.47 -10.88
CA GLY A 647 17.24 -30.93 -12.21
C GLY A 647 16.84 -32.00 -13.24
N PRO A 648 17.57 -33.13 -13.36
CA PRO A 648 17.19 -34.21 -14.27
C PRO A 648 15.81 -34.80 -14.03
N VAL A 649 15.42 -35.03 -12.76
CA VAL A 649 14.08 -35.54 -12.42
C VAL A 649 12.99 -34.51 -12.77
N MET A 650 13.23 -33.22 -12.53
CA MET A 650 12.31 -32.17 -12.96
C MET A 650 12.18 -32.13 -14.49
N ASN A 651 13.29 -32.27 -15.22
CA ASN A 651 13.28 -32.33 -16.68
C ASN A 651 12.44 -33.50 -17.21
N GLU A 652 12.58 -34.67 -16.60
CA GLU A 652 11.74 -35.83 -16.91
C GLU A 652 10.26 -35.55 -16.65
N LEU A 653 9.93 -34.93 -15.51
CA LEU A 653 8.55 -34.54 -15.18
C LEU A 653 7.98 -33.54 -16.19
N LEU A 654 8.75 -32.53 -16.59
CA LEU A 654 8.37 -31.57 -17.62
C LEU A 654 8.07 -32.25 -18.96
N LEU A 655 8.89 -33.20 -19.39
CA LEU A 655 8.69 -33.95 -20.63
C LEU A 655 7.48 -34.89 -20.58
N LYS A 656 7.14 -35.41 -19.40
CA LYS A 656 5.92 -36.23 -19.17
C LYS A 656 4.65 -35.37 -19.12
N THR A 657 4.69 -34.26 -18.39
CA THR A 657 3.53 -33.37 -18.18
C THR A 657 3.26 -32.45 -19.37
N LYS A 658 4.30 -32.10 -20.15
CA LYS A 658 4.24 -31.19 -21.29
C LYS A 658 3.49 -29.90 -20.97
N PRO A 659 3.92 -29.14 -19.94
CA PRO A 659 3.25 -27.92 -19.54
C PRO A 659 3.16 -26.96 -20.73
N ARG A 660 2.09 -26.18 -20.78
CA ARG A 660 1.80 -25.31 -21.92
C ARG A 660 2.69 -24.07 -21.94
N ASN A 661 3.16 -23.66 -20.77
CA ASN A 661 4.24 -22.71 -20.60
C ASN A 661 5.07 -23.11 -19.36
N THR A 662 6.35 -22.73 -19.34
CA THR A 662 7.24 -22.91 -18.19
C THR A 662 7.93 -21.59 -17.91
N LEU A 663 8.01 -21.12 -16.67
CA LEU A 663 8.93 -20.04 -16.29
C LEU A 663 10.14 -20.67 -15.63
N PHE A 664 11.32 -20.40 -16.17
CA PHE A 664 12.60 -20.77 -15.56
C PHE A 664 13.39 -19.52 -15.23
N THR A 665 13.82 -19.43 -13.96
CA THR A 665 14.78 -18.45 -13.50
C THR A 665 16.05 -19.16 -13.04
N GLY A 666 17.21 -18.80 -13.58
CA GLY A 666 18.49 -19.44 -13.23
C GLY A 666 19.57 -19.34 -14.30
N SER A 667 20.52 -20.27 -14.31
CA SER A 667 21.68 -20.22 -15.22
C SER A 667 21.29 -20.35 -16.70
N SER A 668 21.95 -19.59 -17.58
CA SER A 668 21.78 -19.64 -19.04
C SER A 668 21.91 -21.06 -19.62
N VAL A 669 22.87 -21.86 -19.17
CA VAL A 669 23.08 -23.25 -19.65
C VAL A 669 21.82 -24.12 -19.46
N VAL A 670 21.13 -23.97 -18.33
CA VAL A 670 19.89 -24.71 -18.06
C VAL A 670 18.72 -24.09 -18.82
N ALA A 671 18.67 -22.76 -18.92
CA ALA A 671 17.67 -22.03 -19.69
C ALA A 671 17.65 -22.48 -21.17
N GLU A 672 18.81 -22.49 -21.83
CA GLU A 672 18.97 -22.94 -23.22
C GLU A 672 18.55 -24.41 -23.40
N LYS A 673 18.97 -25.28 -22.47
CA LYS A 673 18.59 -26.69 -22.49
C LYS A 673 17.07 -26.85 -22.38
N LEU A 674 16.43 -26.16 -21.45
CA LEU A 674 14.98 -26.24 -21.25
C LEU A 674 14.21 -25.63 -22.42
N ALA A 675 14.69 -24.53 -22.99
CA ALA A 675 14.11 -23.93 -24.19
C ALA A 675 14.10 -24.94 -25.36
N LYS A 676 15.18 -25.70 -25.53
CA LYS A 676 15.25 -26.77 -26.53
C LYS A 676 14.31 -27.93 -26.19
N ASP A 677 14.39 -28.48 -24.97
CA ASP A 677 13.60 -29.65 -24.55
C ASP A 677 12.08 -29.37 -24.61
N LEU A 678 11.67 -28.13 -24.34
CA LEU A 678 10.27 -27.69 -24.35
C LEU A 678 9.82 -27.07 -25.68
N ASN A 679 10.69 -27.04 -26.70
CA ASN A 679 10.44 -26.44 -28.01
C ASN A 679 9.93 -24.98 -27.90
N GLY A 680 10.61 -24.17 -27.11
CA GLY A 680 10.30 -22.74 -26.93
C GLY A 680 9.05 -22.44 -26.08
N ARG A 681 8.42 -23.44 -25.44
CA ARG A 681 7.30 -23.23 -24.51
C ARG A 681 7.80 -22.80 -23.12
N ILE A 682 8.60 -21.74 -23.11
CA ILE A 682 9.28 -21.28 -21.92
C ILE A 682 9.36 -19.75 -21.89
N LYS A 683 9.37 -19.21 -20.68
CA LYS A 683 9.78 -17.85 -20.37
C LYS A 683 11.01 -17.90 -19.48
N LEU A 684 11.95 -17.00 -19.74
CA LEU A 684 13.30 -17.01 -19.18
C LEU A 684 13.59 -15.71 -18.45
N GLU A 685 14.01 -15.85 -17.20
CA GLU A 685 14.79 -14.85 -16.47
C GLU A 685 16.14 -15.51 -16.19
N ASP A 686 17.03 -15.49 -17.17
CA ASP A 686 18.31 -16.18 -17.09
C ASP A 686 19.44 -15.30 -16.52
N ALA A 687 20.65 -15.85 -16.51
CA ALA A 687 21.85 -15.22 -15.97
C ALA A 687 22.07 -13.79 -16.51
N GLY A 688 22.62 -12.91 -15.66
CA GLY A 688 22.88 -11.51 -15.99
C GLY A 688 24.34 -11.15 -15.76
N PHE A 689 25.08 -10.80 -16.81
CA PHE A 689 26.36 -10.10 -16.65
C PHE A 689 26.11 -8.59 -16.56
N ASP A 690 25.62 -8.16 -15.41
CA ASP A 690 25.09 -6.81 -15.23
C ASP A 690 26.22 -5.76 -15.13
N TRP A 691 26.07 -4.67 -15.86
CA TRP A 691 27.07 -3.62 -15.99
C TRP A 691 26.64 -2.28 -15.39
N LYS A 692 27.62 -1.50 -14.94
CA LYS A 692 27.44 -0.10 -14.51
C LYS A 692 28.44 0.81 -15.21
N ILE A 693 27.96 1.91 -15.78
CA ILE A 693 28.80 2.98 -16.35
C ILE A 693 28.75 4.18 -15.42
N LEU A 694 29.93 4.71 -15.05
CA LEU A 694 30.08 6.00 -14.37
C LEU A 694 30.44 7.06 -15.41
N GLY A 695 29.53 8.02 -15.67
CA GLY A 695 29.67 9.08 -16.66
C GLY A 695 30.74 10.13 -16.32
N PRO A 696 30.93 11.16 -17.17
CA PRO A 696 32.02 12.12 -17.00
C PRO A 696 31.83 13.07 -15.81
N ASP A 697 30.60 13.28 -15.35
CA ASP A 697 30.20 14.21 -14.31
C ASP A 697 30.28 13.59 -12.89
N VAL A 698 31.34 13.92 -12.15
CA VAL A 698 31.57 13.40 -10.80
C VAL A 698 30.76 14.20 -9.78
N HIS A 699 29.69 13.62 -9.26
CA HIS A 699 28.84 14.19 -8.21
C HIS A 699 28.41 13.12 -7.21
N ASN A 700 28.04 13.52 -5.98
CA ASN A 700 27.54 12.62 -4.94
C ASN A 700 28.46 11.40 -4.69
N PHE A 701 29.78 11.63 -4.72
CA PHE A 701 30.81 10.60 -4.79
C PHE A 701 30.63 9.46 -3.78
N ASP A 702 30.42 9.78 -2.50
CA ASP A 702 30.26 8.78 -1.45
C ASP A 702 29.03 7.90 -1.65
N TYR A 703 27.92 8.48 -2.13
CA TYR A 703 26.69 7.74 -2.41
C TYR A 703 26.89 6.79 -3.59
N VAL A 704 27.51 7.27 -4.68
CA VAL A 704 27.79 6.45 -5.86
C VAL A 704 28.72 5.30 -5.48
N ALA A 705 29.80 5.57 -4.75
CA ALA A 705 30.70 4.52 -4.25
C ALA A 705 29.95 3.48 -3.40
N TRP A 706 29.09 3.93 -2.49
CA TRP A 706 28.25 3.03 -1.69
C TRP A 706 27.32 2.15 -2.56
N THR A 707 26.66 2.70 -3.57
CA THR A 707 25.81 1.91 -4.48
C THR A 707 26.59 0.93 -5.37
N CYS A 708 27.86 1.23 -5.67
CA CYS A 708 28.74 0.33 -6.42
C CYS A 708 29.23 -0.83 -5.55
N ASP A 709 29.35 -0.65 -4.23
CA ASP A 709 29.70 -1.72 -3.29
C ASP A 709 28.49 -2.61 -2.93
N GLN A 710 27.28 -2.06 -2.79
CA GLN A 710 26.05 -2.75 -2.33
C GLN A 710 25.63 -4.01 -3.11
N CYS A 711 26.21 -4.27 -4.28
CA CYS A 711 25.62 -5.17 -5.27
C CYS A 711 26.48 -6.41 -5.55
N SER A 712 25.95 -7.61 -5.27
CA SER A 712 26.57 -8.89 -5.65
C SER A 712 26.18 -9.37 -7.06
N ALA A 713 25.34 -8.63 -7.78
CA ALA A 713 24.99 -8.91 -9.18
C ALA A 713 25.75 -8.02 -10.19
N GLN A 714 26.22 -6.84 -9.76
CA GLN A 714 27.02 -5.94 -10.58
C GLN A 714 28.36 -6.60 -10.87
N SER A 715 28.50 -7.11 -12.10
CA SER A 715 29.63 -7.93 -12.50
C SER A 715 30.76 -7.10 -13.10
N ILE A 716 30.44 -5.92 -13.66
CA ILE A 716 31.45 -5.00 -14.22
C ILE A 716 31.12 -3.52 -13.98
N VAL A 717 32.16 -2.72 -13.74
CA VAL A 717 32.07 -1.25 -13.66
C VAL A 717 33.00 -0.59 -14.67
N PHE A 718 32.42 0.19 -15.58
CA PHE A 718 33.13 1.07 -16.51
C PHE A 718 33.25 2.46 -15.87
N MET A 719 34.44 2.81 -15.39
CA MET A 719 34.68 4.08 -14.70
C MET A 719 35.23 5.12 -15.67
N HIS A 720 34.55 6.25 -15.85
CA HIS A 720 35.17 7.37 -16.54
C HIS A 720 36.40 7.85 -15.73
N LYS A 721 37.49 8.23 -16.41
CA LYS A 721 38.76 8.63 -15.75
C LYS A 721 38.60 9.74 -14.71
N ASN A 722 37.54 10.55 -14.79
CA ASN A 722 37.23 11.55 -13.76
C ASN A 722 36.92 10.91 -12.40
N TRP A 723 36.21 9.79 -12.37
CA TRP A 723 35.92 9.03 -11.15
C TRP A 723 37.15 8.32 -10.59
N VAL A 724 38.01 7.79 -11.48
CA VAL A 724 39.29 7.20 -11.09
C VAL A 724 40.18 8.26 -10.42
N LYS A 725 40.31 9.44 -11.03
CA LYS A 725 41.03 10.58 -10.45
C LYS A 725 40.45 11.07 -9.12
N ALA A 726 39.13 10.99 -8.95
CA ALA A 726 38.45 11.33 -7.70
C ALA A 726 38.67 10.29 -6.58
N GLY A 727 39.30 9.14 -6.89
CA GLY A 727 39.63 8.11 -5.90
C GLY A 727 38.55 7.05 -5.70
N MET A 728 37.69 6.81 -6.71
CA MET A 728 36.59 5.84 -6.63
C MET A 728 37.05 4.45 -6.19
N GLU A 729 38.13 3.93 -6.79
CA GLU A 729 38.65 2.59 -6.45
C GLU A 729 39.08 2.49 -4.97
N LYS A 730 39.76 3.51 -4.44
CA LYS A 730 40.16 3.57 -3.03
C LYS A 730 38.93 3.56 -2.12
N LYS A 731 37.91 4.36 -2.44
CA LYS A 731 36.67 4.41 -1.66
C LYS A 731 35.92 3.07 -1.67
N LEU A 732 35.90 2.39 -2.80
CA LEU A 732 35.29 1.05 -2.92
C LEU A 732 36.04 0.02 -2.07
N ALA A 733 37.38 0.05 -2.06
CA ALA A 733 38.18 -0.81 -1.18
C ALA A 733 37.85 -0.55 0.31
N GLU A 734 37.72 0.72 0.71
CA GLU A 734 37.35 1.11 2.08
C GLU A 734 35.94 0.66 2.48
N LEU A 735 34.99 0.61 1.55
CA LEU A 735 33.62 0.14 1.79
C LEU A 735 33.56 -1.38 1.84
N ALA A 736 34.19 -2.05 0.87
CA ALA A 736 34.29 -3.50 0.81
C ALA A 736 34.91 -4.10 2.07
N ALA A 737 35.96 -3.47 2.61
CA ALA A 737 36.66 -3.92 3.82
C ALA A 737 35.80 -3.85 5.11
N ARG A 738 34.66 -3.13 5.10
CA ARG A 738 33.74 -3.06 6.25
C ARG A 738 32.82 -4.27 6.33
N ARG A 739 32.69 -5.03 5.23
CA ARG A 739 31.81 -6.19 5.15
C ARG A 739 32.39 -7.33 5.97
N LYS A 740 31.53 -7.99 6.73
CA LYS A 740 31.91 -9.06 7.64
C LYS A 740 30.86 -10.16 7.68
N LEU A 741 31.31 -11.35 8.11
CA LEU A 741 30.47 -12.53 8.21
C LEU A 741 29.40 -12.38 9.32
N ASP A 742 29.74 -11.71 10.42
CA ASP A 742 28.88 -11.56 11.61
C ASP A 742 27.49 -10.95 11.33
N ASP A 743 27.41 -10.02 10.38
CA ASP A 743 26.17 -9.36 9.97
C ASP A 743 25.71 -9.77 8.55
N LEU A 744 26.39 -10.77 7.96
CA LEU A 744 26.14 -11.29 6.62
C LEU A 744 26.16 -10.22 5.51
N THR A 745 26.89 -9.12 5.71
CA THR A 745 27.19 -8.16 4.63
C THR A 745 28.19 -8.74 3.62
N VAL A 746 28.89 -9.81 3.99
CA VAL A 746 29.51 -10.82 3.11
C VAL A 746 29.26 -12.20 3.74
N GLY A 747 29.10 -13.24 2.92
CA GLY A 747 28.76 -14.58 3.43
C GLY A 747 29.01 -15.70 2.42
N PRO A 748 28.54 -16.92 2.73
CA PRO A 748 28.66 -18.08 1.85
C PRO A 748 28.10 -17.86 0.44
N VAL A 749 28.81 -18.35 -0.56
CA VAL A 749 28.38 -18.39 -1.96
C VAL A 749 27.92 -19.80 -2.32
N LEU A 750 26.62 -19.98 -2.54
CA LEU A 750 26.02 -21.32 -2.60
C LEU A 750 26.34 -22.13 -3.87
N THR A 751 26.83 -21.48 -4.93
CA THR A 751 27.00 -22.11 -6.26
C THR A 751 28.40 -21.98 -6.85
N VAL A 752 29.29 -21.21 -6.24
CA VAL A 752 30.66 -20.99 -6.72
C VAL A 752 31.60 -21.17 -5.54
N THR A 753 32.53 -22.13 -5.63
CA THR A 753 33.49 -22.42 -4.56
C THR A 753 34.57 -21.34 -4.47
N THR A 754 35.21 -21.22 -3.30
CA THR A 754 36.37 -20.32 -3.09
C THR A 754 37.42 -20.55 -4.17
N LYS A 755 37.77 -21.83 -4.41
CA LYS A 755 38.76 -22.22 -5.42
C LYS A 755 38.39 -21.68 -6.80
N ARG A 756 37.14 -21.87 -7.25
CA ARG A 756 36.71 -21.42 -8.59
C ARG A 756 36.80 -19.90 -8.74
N MET A 757 36.45 -19.14 -7.70
CA MET A 757 36.55 -17.68 -7.75
C MET A 757 38.00 -17.20 -7.76
N LEU A 758 38.88 -17.80 -6.95
CA LEU A 758 40.32 -17.46 -6.93
C LEU A 758 41.02 -17.88 -8.23
N ASP A 759 40.71 -19.06 -8.78
CA ASP A 759 41.22 -19.48 -10.10
C ASP A 759 40.82 -18.48 -11.20
N HIS A 760 39.61 -17.90 -11.10
CA HIS A 760 39.14 -16.89 -12.04
C HIS A 760 39.89 -15.56 -11.88
N VAL A 761 40.14 -15.12 -10.64
CA VAL A 761 41.01 -13.98 -10.33
C VAL A 761 42.39 -14.18 -10.96
N ASP A 762 43.02 -15.34 -10.73
CA ASP A 762 44.34 -15.67 -11.27
C ASP A 762 44.36 -15.70 -12.79
N ALA A 763 43.27 -16.14 -13.42
CA ALA A 763 43.14 -16.11 -14.88
C ALA A 763 43.08 -14.67 -15.41
N LEU A 764 42.30 -13.79 -14.78
CA LEU A 764 42.21 -12.38 -15.17
C LEU A 764 43.52 -11.63 -14.96
N LEU A 765 44.27 -11.93 -13.90
CA LEU A 765 45.58 -11.31 -13.62
C LEU A 765 46.66 -11.66 -14.65
N LYS A 766 46.43 -12.64 -15.53
CA LYS A 766 47.32 -12.93 -16.68
C LYS A 766 47.11 -11.98 -17.85
N ILE A 767 46.01 -11.22 -17.87
CA ILE A 767 45.75 -10.22 -18.91
C ILE A 767 46.74 -9.05 -18.73
N PRO A 768 47.42 -8.58 -19.80
CA PRO A 768 48.36 -7.47 -19.67
C PRO A 768 47.75 -6.24 -19.00
N GLY A 769 48.44 -5.71 -17.98
CA GLY A 769 47.99 -4.54 -17.22
C GLY A 769 46.81 -4.78 -16.26
N ALA A 770 46.29 -6.01 -16.18
CA ALA A 770 45.32 -6.36 -15.16
C ALA A 770 45.98 -6.41 -13.77
N ARG A 771 45.21 -6.05 -12.75
CA ARG A 771 45.68 -6.02 -11.35
C ARG A 771 44.52 -6.22 -10.39
N LEU A 772 44.84 -6.71 -9.20
CA LEU A 772 43.88 -6.77 -8.11
C LEU A 772 43.64 -5.34 -7.59
N ALA A 773 42.38 -4.89 -7.60
CA ALA A 773 42.01 -3.61 -7.00
C ALA A 773 41.84 -3.76 -5.48
N PHE A 774 41.14 -4.81 -5.06
CA PHE A 774 41.02 -5.24 -3.66
C PHE A 774 40.44 -6.67 -3.58
N GLY A 775 40.52 -7.30 -2.41
CA GLY A 775 40.00 -8.64 -2.17
C GLY A 775 40.98 -9.73 -2.62
N GLY A 776 40.50 -10.75 -3.35
CA GLY A 776 41.33 -11.83 -3.88
C GLY A 776 41.77 -12.86 -2.84
N GLU A 777 41.08 -12.92 -1.70
CA GLU A 777 41.43 -13.76 -0.57
C GLU A 777 40.19 -14.49 -0.04
N GLU A 778 40.40 -15.69 0.51
CA GLU A 778 39.39 -16.42 1.28
C GLU A 778 39.04 -15.63 2.56
N LEU A 779 37.80 -15.75 3.04
CA LEU A 779 37.40 -15.20 4.33
C LEU A 779 38.17 -15.93 5.45
N GLU A 780 38.51 -15.21 6.51
CA GLU A 780 39.19 -15.79 7.67
C GLU A 780 38.17 -16.16 8.76
N ASN A 781 38.56 -17.08 9.66
CA ASN A 781 37.81 -17.43 10.88
C ASN A 781 36.36 -17.88 10.65
N HIS A 782 36.09 -18.65 9.60
CA HIS A 782 34.76 -19.21 9.33
C HIS A 782 34.72 -20.74 9.31
N THR A 783 33.51 -21.28 9.42
CA THR A 783 33.23 -22.73 9.33
C THR A 783 32.41 -23.10 8.08
N ILE A 784 32.31 -22.18 7.12
CA ILE A 784 31.62 -22.39 5.84
C ILE A 784 32.17 -23.66 5.15
N PRO A 785 31.31 -24.63 4.77
CA PRO A 785 31.76 -25.88 4.17
C PRO A 785 32.32 -25.65 2.76
N LYS A 786 33.33 -26.43 2.35
CA LYS A 786 34.07 -26.27 1.07
C LYS A 786 33.23 -26.39 -0.21
N VAL A 787 32.00 -26.90 -0.09
CA VAL A 787 31.03 -26.94 -1.20
C VAL A 787 30.54 -25.54 -1.56
N TYR A 788 30.59 -24.58 -0.63
CA TYR A 788 30.26 -23.18 -0.81
C TYR A 788 31.54 -22.33 -0.89
N GLY A 789 31.43 -21.17 -1.53
CA GLY A 789 32.51 -20.20 -1.58
C GLY A 789 32.50 -19.22 -0.41
N ALA A 790 33.67 -18.73 -0.05
CA ALA A 790 33.85 -17.80 1.05
C ALA A 790 35.03 -16.87 0.74
N ILE A 791 34.84 -15.85 -0.10
CA ILE A 791 35.90 -14.87 -0.41
C ILE A 791 35.53 -13.49 0.14
N LYS A 792 36.55 -12.69 0.43
CA LYS A 792 36.38 -11.24 0.63
C LYS A 792 35.78 -10.62 -0.64
N PRO A 793 35.00 -9.53 -0.54
CA PRO A 793 34.54 -8.80 -1.72
C PRO A 793 35.75 -8.44 -2.59
N THR A 794 35.71 -8.82 -3.86
CA THR A 794 36.87 -8.83 -4.74
C THR A 794 36.60 -8.01 -6.00
N ALA A 795 37.57 -7.18 -6.39
CA ALA A 795 37.55 -6.48 -7.66
C ALA A 795 38.88 -6.63 -8.40
N VAL A 796 38.83 -6.98 -9.68
CA VAL A 796 40.00 -7.06 -10.57
C VAL A 796 39.88 -5.99 -11.63
N PHE A 797 40.88 -5.11 -11.71
CA PHE A 797 40.98 -4.13 -12.78
C PHE A 797 41.55 -4.79 -14.03
N VAL A 798 40.89 -4.59 -15.18
CA VAL A 798 41.35 -5.03 -16.50
C VAL A 798 41.27 -3.82 -17.45
N PRO A 799 42.37 -3.45 -18.14
CA PRO A 799 42.34 -2.35 -19.11
C PRO A 799 41.33 -2.59 -20.23
N LEU A 800 40.52 -1.58 -20.59
CA LEU A 800 39.40 -1.73 -21.52
C LEU A 800 39.83 -2.31 -22.88
N GLU A 801 40.94 -1.84 -23.43
CA GLU A 801 41.46 -2.32 -24.73
C GLU A 801 41.93 -3.78 -24.66
N GLU A 802 42.51 -4.22 -23.54
CA GLU A 802 42.93 -5.60 -23.33
C GLU A 802 41.73 -6.52 -23.08
N MET A 803 40.73 -6.02 -22.34
CA MET A 803 39.46 -6.71 -22.11
C MET A 803 38.72 -6.98 -23.43
N LEU A 804 38.78 -6.06 -24.39
CA LEU A 804 38.09 -6.20 -25.68
C LEU A 804 38.74 -7.23 -26.62
N LYS A 805 39.95 -7.72 -26.34
CA LYS A 805 40.60 -8.73 -27.19
C LYS A 805 39.85 -10.08 -27.13
N PRO A 806 39.84 -10.86 -28.22
CA PRO A 806 39.28 -12.22 -28.20
C PRO A 806 39.92 -13.10 -27.12
N GLY A 807 39.13 -13.95 -26.48
CA GLY A 807 39.53 -14.78 -25.34
C GLY A 807 39.48 -14.03 -24.01
N ASN A 808 40.05 -12.82 -23.97
CA ASN A 808 40.00 -11.96 -22.79
C ASN A 808 38.60 -11.46 -22.50
N PHE A 809 37.82 -11.13 -23.54
CA PHE A 809 36.46 -10.65 -23.39
C PHE A 809 35.56 -11.70 -22.76
N GLU A 810 35.60 -12.94 -23.25
CA GLU A 810 34.82 -14.06 -22.73
C GLU A 810 35.23 -14.38 -21.28
N LEU A 811 36.54 -14.29 -20.98
CA LEU A 811 37.03 -14.45 -19.61
C LEU A 811 36.52 -13.32 -18.70
N ALA A 812 36.68 -12.06 -19.08
CA ALA A 812 36.27 -10.89 -18.28
C ALA A 812 34.75 -10.74 -18.14
N THR A 813 33.97 -11.33 -19.05
CA THR A 813 32.50 -11.32 -19.03
C THR A 813 31.89 -12.65 -18.57
N THR A 814 32.69 -13.52 -17.98
CA THR A 814 32.19 -14.73 -17.32
C THR A 814 31.45 -14.34 -16.04
N GLU A 815 30.17 -14.70 -15.93
CA GLU A 815 29.39 -14.50 -14.71
C GLU A 815 29.99 -15.30 -13.54
N ILE A 816 30.45 -14.59 -12.51
CA ILE A 816 30.83 -15.15 -11.22
C ILE A 816 29.76 -14.74 -10.22
N PHE A 817 28.84 -15.68 -9.94
CA PHE A 817 27.72 -15.46 -9.02
C PHE A 817 28.18 -15.46 -7.54
N GLY A 818 28.99 -14.48 -7.17
CA GLY A 818 29.61 -14.29 -5.86
C GLY A 818 30.03 -12.83 -5.66
N PRO A 819 30.71 -12.48 -4.54
CA PRO A 819 31.11 -11.09 -4.27
C PRO A 819 32.37 -10.71 -5.08
N PHE A 820 32.24 -10.72 -6.41
CA PHE A 820 33.31 -10.49 -7.39
C PHE A 820 32.85 -9.51 -8.48
N GLN A 821 33.72 -8.60 -8.91
CA GLN A 821 33.45 -7.71 -10.05
C GLN A 821 34.72 -7.36 -10.84
N VAL A 822 34.55 -7.03 -12.11
CA VAL A 822 35.60 -6.47 -12.96
C VAL A 822 35.52 -4.95 -12.98
N PHE A 823 36.66 -4.29 -12.87
CA PHE A 823 36.78 -2.85 -13.07
C PHE A 823 37.49 -2.56 -14.38
N THR A 824 37.03 -1.54 -15.06
CA THR A 824 37.75 -0.98 -16.20
C THR A 824 37.57 0.52 -16.23
N GLU A 825 38.41 1.21 -17.01
CA GLU A 825 38.36 2.66 -17.14
C GLU A 825 38.28 3.11 -18.59
N TYR A 826 37.69 4.29 -18.81
CA TYR A 826 37.57 4.90 -20.12
C TYR A 826 37.63 6.43 -20.03
N ASP A 827 37.96 7.09 -21.13
CA ASP A 827 37.78 8.55 -21.29
C ASP A 827 36.83 8.84 -22.45
N ASP A 828 36.50 10.11 -22.69
CA ASP A 828 35.55 10.53 -23.73
C ASP A 828 35.83 9.94 -25.12
N ARG A 829 37.09 9.66 -25.45
CA ARG A 829 37.49 9.06 -26.74
C ARG A 829 37.15 7.57 -26.82
N HIS A 830 36.96 6.92 -25.69
CA HIS A 830 36.74 5.48 -25.55
C HIS A 830 35.28 5.10 -25.27
N VAL A 831 34.34 6.06 -25.26
CA VAL A 831 32.90 5.75 -25.09
C VAL A 831 32.43 4.71 -26.10
N LYS A 832 32.93 4.75 -27.34
CA LYS A 832 32.61 3.74 -28.36
C LYS A 832 33.07 2.33 -27.96
N HIS A 833 34.28 2.19 -27.43
CA HIS A 833 34.79 0.90 -26.94
C HIS A 833 33.94 0.32 -25.80
N VAL A 834 33.40 1.18 -24.93
CA VAL A 834 32.45 0.76 -23.89
C VAL A 834 31.17 0.22 -24.53
N LEU A 835 30.57 0.95 -25.48
CA LEU A 835 29.36 0.50 -26.18
C LEU A 835 29.59 -0.81 -26.95
N ASP A 836 30.73 -0.94 -27.63
CA ASP A 836 31.14 -2.17 -28.32
C ASP A 836 31.29 -3.35 -27.34
N ALA A 837 31.76 -3.11 -26.10
CA ALA A 837 31.81 -4.13 -25.06
C ALA A 837 30.41 -4.58 -24.63
N LEU A 838 29.49 -3.62 -24.41
CA LEU A 838 28.12 -3.91 -23.96
C LEU A 838 27.31 -4.66 -25.01
N GLU A 839 27.45 -4.30 -26.29
CA GLU A 839 26.79 -4.96 -27.42
C GLU A 839 27.26 -6.41 -27.61
N ARG A 840 28.52 -6.72 -27.25
CA ARG A 840 29.09 -8.07 -27.36
C ARG A 840 28.67 -9.01 -26.23
N MET A 841 28.08 -8.50 -25.14
CA MET A 841 27.62 -9.34 -24.04
C MET A 841 26.40 -10.16 -24.47
N ASN A 842 26.33 -11.42 -24.07
CA ASN A 842 25.20 -12.29 -24.46
C ASN A 842 23.97 -12.11 -23.54
N ALA A 843 24.13 -11.50 -22.37
CA ALA A 843 23.09 -11.36 -21.36
C ALA A 843 22.70 -9.88 -21.16
N HIS A 844 21.39 -9.61 -21.11
CA HIS A 844 20.83 -8.26 -21.11
C HIS A 844 19.76 -8.09 -20.01
N LEU A 845 20.10 -8.41 -18.76
CA LEU A 845 19.19 -8.36 -17.62
C LEU A 845 19.10 -6.96 -17.01
N THR A 846 20.08 -6.54 -16.19
CA THR A 846 20.07 -5.21 -15.56
C THR A 846 21.29 -4.37 -15.94
N ALA A 847 21.13 -3.05 -15.86
CA ALA A 847 22.20 -2.10 -16.16
C ALA A 847 22.04 -0.77 -15.42
N ALA A 848 23.12 -0.01 -15.30
CA ALA A 848 23.11 1.31 -14.67
C ALA A 848 23.97 2.34 -15.42
N VAL A 849 23.41 3.53 -15.65
CA VAL A 849 24.10 4.71 -16.21
C VAL A 849 24.12 5.81 -15.15
N VAL A 850 25.25 5.96 -14.47
CA VAL A 850 25.44 6.94 -13.37
C VAL A 850 25.99 8.24 -13.94
N SER A 851 25.09 9.17 -14.24
CA SER A 851 25.38 10.51 -14.76
C SER A 851 24.12 11.37 -14.62
N ASN A 852 24.23 12.69 -14.48
CA ASN A 852 23.14 13.65 -14.64
C ASN A 852 23.21 14.40 -15.98
N ASP A 853 24.23 14.15 -16.80
CA ASP A 853 24.31 14.67 -18.17
C ASP A 853 23.28 13.93 -19.05
N ALA A 854 22.21 14.63 -19.41
CA ALA A 854 21.13 14.10 -20.23
C ALA A 854 21.61 13.63 -21.62
N HIS A 855 22.61 14.29 -22.22
CA HIS A 855 23.15 13.87 -23.52
C HIS A 855 23.96 12.58 -23.38
N PHE A 856 24.76 12.47 -22.32
CA PHE A 856 25.48 11.24 -22.04
C PHE A 856 24.51 10.08 -21.76
N GLN A 857 23.51 10.28 -20.89
CA GLN A 857 22.48 9.28 -20.62
C GLN A 857 21.78 8.82 -21.91
N GLN A 858 21.27 9.76 -22.71
CA GLN A 858 20.57 9.43 -23.96
C GLN A 858 21.46 8.70 -24.96
N LYS A 859 22.75 9.05 -25.03
CA LYS A 859 23.71 8.37 -25.89
C LYS A 859 23.91 6.92 -25.48
N ILE A 860 24.10 6.64 -24.19
CA ILE A 860 24.27 5.26 -23.71
C ILE A 860 22.97 4.47 -23.85
N LEU A 861 21.84 5.03 -23.44
CA LEU A 861 20.53 4.35 -23.50
C LEU A 861 20.10 4.01 -24.93
N SER A 862 20.44 4.85 -25.92
CA SER A 862 20.08 4.60 -27.33
C SER A 862 20.93 3.52 -28.01
N HIS A 863 21.97 3.01 -27.35
CA HIS A 863 22.91 2.02 -27.90
C HIS A 863 23.08 0.79 -26.97
N THR A 864 22.11 0.53 -26.09
CA THR A 864 22.17 -0.60 -25.14
C THR A 864 20.82 -1.32 -25.05
N VAL A 865 20.83 -2.59 -24.59
CA VAL A 865 19.69 -3.51 -24.72
C VAL A 865 19.05 -3.90 -23.37
N ASN A 866 19.79 -3.90 -22.25
CA ASN A 866 19.37 -4.48 -20.97
C ASN A 866 17.93 -4.12 -20.56
N GLY A 867 17.11 -5.15 -20.29
CA GLY A 867 15.66 -5.00 -20.11
C GLY A 867 15.26 -4.19 -18.88
N THR A 868 16.16 -4.05 -17.90
CA THR A 868 15.97 -3.21 -16.72
C THR A 868 17.16 -2.28 -16.51
N THR A 869 17.14 -1.12 -17.17
CA THR A 869 18.23 -0.13 -17.10
C THR A 869 17.86 1.07 -16.22
N TYR A 870 18.69 1.37 -15.22
CA TYR A 870 18.55 2.53 -14.36
C TYR A 870 19.44 3.68 -14.86
N THR A 871 18.93 4.91 -14.87
CA THR A 871 19.67 6.10 -15.29
C THR A 871 19.59 7.23 -14.25
N GLY A 872 20.61 8.08 -14.21
CA GLY A 872 20.74 9.19 -13.25
C GLY A 872 21.86 8.96 -12.22
N ILE A 873 22.25 10.00 -11.47
CA ILE A 873 23.34 9.89 -10.47
C ILE A 873 23.10 8.84 -9.37
N ARG A 874 21.84 8.40 -9.20
CA ARG A 874 21.44 7.38 -8.22
C ARG A 874 21.22 5.98 -8.84
N ALA A 875 21.59 5.78 -10.10
CA ALA A 875 21.40 4.52 -10.80
C ALA A 875 22.13 3.34 -10.11
N ARG A 876 21.48 2.19 -10.11
CA ARG A 876 21.92 0.93 -9.50
C ARG A 876 21.57 -0.23 -10.43
N THR A 877 22.11 -1.42 -10.21
CA THR A 877 21.75 -2.62 -11.01
C THR A 877 20.79 -3.56 -10.28
N THR A 878 20.71 -3.47 -8.94
CA THR A 878 19.87 -4.37 -8.11
C THR A 878 18.70 -3.69 -7.43
N GLY A 879 17.83 -4.52 -6.83
CA GLY A 879 16.71 -4.05 -6.01
C GLY A 879 15.64 -3.40 -6.85
N ALA A 880 15.17 -4.10 -7.88
CA ALA A 880 13.98 -3.76 -8.63
C ALA A 880 12.74 -4.07 -7.76
N PRO A 881 12.02 -3.06 -7.23
CA PRO A 881 10.75 -3.29 -6.55
C PRO A 881 9.64 -3.71 -7.53
N GLN A 882 8.53 -4.20 -6.96
CA GLN A 882 7.36 -4.70 -7.68
C GLN A 882 6.60 -3.64 -8.52
N ASN A 883 6.92 -2.35 -8.39
CA ASN A 883 6.19 -1.28 -9.08
C ASN A 883 6.69 -1.00 -10.51
N HIS A 884 7.72 -1.70 -10.98
CA HIS A 884 8.17 -1.63 -12.37
C HIS A 884 8.68 -3.00 -12.84
N TRP A 885 8.87 -3.12 -14.15
CA TRP A 885 9.38 -4.34 -14.77
C TRP A 885 10.75 -4.73 -14.21
N PHE A 886 10.95 -6.03 -14.04
CA PHE A 886 12.25 -6.67 -13.94
C PHE A 886 12.24 -7.89 -14.86
N GLY A 887 13.31 -8.04 -15.65
CA GLY A 887 13.46 -9.12 -16.63
C GLY A 887 14.35 -8.69 -17.80
N PRO A 888 14.87 -9.65 -18.59
CA PRO A 888 15.77 -9.36 -19.68
C PRO A 888 15.04 -8.77 -20.89
N ALA A 889 15.81 -8.30 -21.87
CA ALA A 889 15.33 -7.91 -23.19
C ALA A 889 16.24 -8.52 -24.28
N GLY A 890 15.82 -8.42 -25.55
CA GLY A 890 16.55 -9.01 -26.68
C GLY A 890 16.22 -10.49 -26.96
N ASP A 891 15.41 -11.14 -26.13
CA ASP A 891 14.94 -12.53 -26.31
C ASP A 891 13.38 -12.58 -26.36
N PRO A 892 12.75 -13.18 -27.38
CA PRO A 892 11.29 -13.41 -27.38
C PRO A 892 10.79 -14.30 -26.22
N ASN A 893 11.67 -15.10 -25.62
CA ASN A 893 11.40 -15.88 -24.42
C ASN A 893 11.58 -15.07 -23.13
N ALA A 894 12.00 -13.81 -23.18
CA ALA A 894 12.15 -12.99 -21.98
C ALA A 894 10.89 -12.99 -21.10
N GLY A 895 11.09 -13.35 -19.84
CA GLY A 895 10.08 -13.35 -18.80
C GLY A 895 10.26 -12.14 -17.89
N GLY A 896 9.17 -11.44 -17.61
CA GLY A 896 9.15 -10.40 -16.59
C GLY A 896 8.63 -10.90 -15.26
N ILE A 897 8.75 -10.08 -14.22
CA ILE A 897 8.16 -10.34 -12.90
C ILE A 897 7.55 -9.08 -12.26
N GLY A 898 6.58 -9.27 -11.36
CA GLY A 898 6.06 -8.24 -10.46
C GLY A 898 4.91 -7.38 -11.00
N THR A 899 5.02 -6.83 -12.20
CA THR A 899 4.02 -5.89 -12.74
C THR A 899 2.82 -6.57 -13.40
N PRO A 900 1.69 -5.85 -13.59
CA PRO A 900 0.58 -6.34 -14.39
C PRO A 900 1.00 -6.79 -15.80
N GLU A 901 1.90 -6.05 -16.45
CA GLU A 901 2.42 -6.34 -17.80
C GLU A 901 3.22 -7.63 -17.80
N ALA A 902 4.12 -7.81 -16.84
CA ALA A 902 4.88 -9.04 -16.66
C ALA A 902 3.95 -10.24 -16.46
N ILE A 903 2.95 -10.14 -15.59
CA ILE A 903 2.00 -11.23 -15.33
C ILE A 903 1.23 -11.59 -16.60
N LYS A 904 0.67 -10.60 -17.30
CA LYS A 904 -0.07 -10.83 -18.55
C LYS A 904 0.83 -11.47 -19.61
N LEU A 905 2.06 -10.99 -19.77
CA LEU A 905 3.01 -11.50 -20.78
C LEU A 905 3.44 -12.94 -20.50
N VAL A 906 3.76 -13.26 -19.25
CA VAL A 906 4.33 -14.56 -18.88
C VAL A 906 3.24 -15.61 -18.72
N TRP A 907 2.07 -15.24 -18.19
CA TRP A 907 1.09 -16.21 -17.70
C TRP A 907 -0.22 -16.26 -18.49
N SER A 908 -0.33 -15.50 -19.58
CA SER A 908 -1.47 -15.59 -20.50
C SER A 908 -1.07 -15.45 -21.96
N CYS A 909 -1.86 -16.02 -22.85
CA CYS A 909 -1.81 -15.77 -24.28
C CYS A 909 -2.98 -14.90 -24.73
N HIS A 910 -2.90 -14.39 -25.95
CA HIS A 910 -4.03 -13.72 -26.61
C HIS A 910 -5.03 -14.74 -27.14
N ARG A 911 -6.32 -14.50 -26.95
CA ARG A 911 -7.41 -15.23 -27.62
C ARG A 911 -8.38 -14.23 -28.23
N GLU A 912 -8.47 -14.22 -29.55
CA GLU A 912 -9.44 -13.43 -30.29
C GLU A 912 -10.79 -14.18 -30.33
N ILE A 913 -11.88 -13.50 -30.02
CA ILE A 913 -13.24 -14.02 -30.15
C ILE A 913 -14.01 -13.02 -31.00
N ILE A 914 -14.45 -13.48 -32.18
CA ILE A 914 -15.23 -12.69 -33.12
C ILE A 914 -16.67 -13.18 -33.02
N GLN A 915 -17.56 -12.28 -32.64
CA GLN A 915 -19.00 -12.48 -32.70
C GLN A 915 -19.47 -11.96 -34.05
N ASP A 916 -20.29 -12.74 -34.75
CA ASP A 916 -20.96 -12.35 -35.98
C ASP A 916 -22.40 -12.89 -35.91
N ILE A 917 -23.25 -12.13 -35.22
CA ILE A 917 -24.58 -12.58 -34.81
C ILE A 917 -25.69 -12.12 -35.76
N GLY A 918 -25.34 -11.38 -36.81
CA GLY A 918 -26.28 -10.79 -37.76
C GLY A 918 -26.93 -9.48 -37.28
N PRO A 919 -27.93 -8.96 -38.01
CA PRO A 919 -28.71 -9.67 -39.01
C PRO A 919 -27.94 -9.93 -40.31
N VAL A 920 -28.31 -11.00 -41.02
CA VAL A 920 -27.94 -11.16 -42.42
C VAL A 920 -28.52 -9.98 -43.21
N SER A 921 -27.73 -9.36 -44.07
CA SER A 921 -28.17 -8.19 -44.83
C SER A 921 -29.41 -8.50 -45.67
N ASN A 922 -30.34 -7.56 -45.78
CA ASN A 922 -31.61 -7.77 -46.50
C ASN A 922 -31.42 -8.00 -48.00
N ASP A 923 -30.29 -7.57 -48.56
CA ASP A 923 -29.87 -7.80 -49.95
C ASP A 923 -29.02 -9.06 -50.13
N TRP A 924 -28.74 -9.81 -49.05
CA TRP A 924 -28.01 -11.05 -49.15
C TRP A 924 -28.81 -12.08 -49.94
N THR A 925 -28.17 -12.59 -50.99
CA THR A 925 -28.64 -13.73 -51.78
C THR A 925 -27.51 -14.76 -51.85
N ILE A 926 -27.83 -16.01 -52.14
CA ILE A 926 -26.81 -17.07 -52.27
C ILE A 926 -25.84 -16.64 -53.39
N PRO A 927 -24.56 -16.34 -53.08
CA PRO A 927 -23.62 -15.90 -54.09
C PRO A 927 -23.23 -17.08 -55.01
N GLU A 928 -22.69 -16.78 -56.19
CA GLU A 928 -22.05 -17.82 -57.02
C GLU A 928 -20.93 -18.50 -56.24
N ALA A 929 -20.73 -19.80 -56.46
CA ALA A 929 -19.68 -20.56 -55.78
C ALA A 929 -18.30 -20.01 -56.20
N THR A 930 -17.50 -19.56 -55.21
CA THR A 930 -16.14 -19.01 -55.38
C THR A 930 -15.06 -20.02 -55.05
#